data_AF-A0A945ZPH1-F1
#
_entry.id   AF-A0A945ZPH1-F1
#
_cell.length_a   1.000
_cell.length_b   1.000
_cell.length_c   1.000
_cell.angle_alpha   90.00
_cell.angle_beta   90.00
_cell.angle_gamma   90.00
#
_symmetry.space_group_name_H-M   'P 1'
#
loop_
_entity.id
_entity.type
_entity.pdbx_description
1 polymer ?
#
loop_
_entity_poly.entity_id
_entity_poly.type
_entity_poly.pdbx_seq_one_letter_code
_entity_poly.pdbx_strand_id
1 'polypeptide(L)'
;MANFDGTFYIASNFNQDITSWNVTSGTNFNNMFQQMGQFNQDIRKWDVRPGASFTHMFLNNTAMTATYGTHPYYSRSPRREFFYAAEVATLEDIAFPKNSRASINFQRNTVNYNVTIFDEKGIEIRVRVTEFDNVGHPNATVSIGESGPLVLDAQGYATHTVPVTMTRLVPNQTVRIVVTSPDGSNVVTYTLNLSTQVIDDTNITPFVADCLAEDPVGGICPIWASGAGVPTMPNWDVSDVTYMAGLFQSLPNFNADITKWDTSNVVNLASMFADSTSFNQDLREWPVKWNAFLTAMFIRATAFHATFAGTTYFADTPRESFFYAFDTDTLENVSFPNDPSIVISFNRRTRSYNLTVPDKNSIDIALGVSDFSNVNGQTATVTVDTNPVALDSQGKGLYTLPITATFGTTQVVTIDVTASDGVTVGTYTFNLTVDFLTNANIAAAVNACLAEAPATGNCPVYAATSGRPVMSNWNVSNVTDMSQMFAGTRLFNQDIGGWTVTIVSDMSGMFNDARAFNQNIGPWRPQNLTIMGSMFESAHSFNQDISQWDVSTVQFMNGLFYDARVFNQDVSPWDVSNVRNMGGMFAYSPFNHNIGGWDVGNVTSIGGMFQSNGVFNQDISRWNTSNMISMGSAFEGARFFSQDINTWDTSKVTSFDYMFKDVQFMNADLRRWEVGPTADNTDADTDGE
;
A
#
# COMPACT_ATOMS: atom_id res chain seq x y z
N MET A 1 49.81 32.72 -37.15
CA MET A 1 51.21 32.43 -36.79
C MET A 1 51.21 31.05 -36.14
N ALA A 2 52.04 30.11 -36.58
CA ALA A 2 51.99 28.73 -36.05
C ALA A 2 52.81 28.53 -34.77
N ASN A 3 53.79 29.41 -34.53
CA ASN A 3 54.70 29.37 -33.38
C ASN A 3 54.68 30.72 -32.67
N PHE A 4 54.24 30.71 -31.41
CA PHE A 4 54.17 31.83 -30.47
C PHE A 4 55.21 31.72 -29.34
N ASP A 5 56.21 30.84 -29.50
CA ASP A 5 57.26 30.65 -28.49
C ASP A 5 57.95 31.96 -28.15
N GLY A 6 57.96 32.32 -26.86
CA GLY A 6 58.57 33.55 -26.33
C GLY A 6 57.96 34.86 -26.83
N THR A 7 56.77 34.86 -27.44
CA THR A 7 56.21 36.04 -28.14
C THR A 7 55.94 37.26 -27.24
N PHE A 8 55.95 37.10 -25.91
CA PHE A 8 55.98 38.20 -24.93
C PHE A 8 56.91 37.91 -23.74
N TYR A 9 57.95 37.10 -23.96
CA TYR A 9 58.93 36.81 -22.91
C TYR A 9 59.49 38.12 -22.33
N ILE A 10 59.53 38.25 -20.99
CA ILE A 10 60.07 39.39 -20.22
C ILE A 10 59.47 40.78 -20.55
N ALA A 11 58.33 40.86 -21.24
CA ALA A 11 57.67 42.12 -21.58
C ALA A 11 56.89 42.71 -20.38
N SER A 12 57.61 43.15 -19.34
CA SER A 12 57.07 43.46 -18.00
C SER A 12 55.85 44.38 -17.95
N ASN A 13 55.68 45.28 -18.93
CA ASN A 13 54.62 46.30 -18.99
C ASN A 13 53.48 45.96 -19.97
N PHE A 14 53.52 44.81 -20.67
CA PHE A 14 52.48 44.47 -21.63
C PHE A 14 51.24 43.88 -20.94
N ASN A 15 50.09 44.54 -21.12
CA ASN A 15 48.78 44.06 -20.66
C ASN A 15 47.62 44.49 -21.58
N GLN A 16 47.87 44.55 -22.90
CA GLN A 16 46.83 44.89 -23.87
C GLN A 16 45.80 43.76 -23.98
N ASP A 17 44.54 44.12 -24.27
CA ASP A 17 43.47 43.14 -24.50
C ASP A 17 43.75 42.34 -25.78
N ILE A 18 43.89 41.03 -25.60
CA ILE A 18 44.12 40.05 -26.66
C ILE A 18 43.07 38.94 -26.63
N THR A 19 41.99 39.09 -25.87
CA THR A 19 40.97 38.06 -25.65
C THR A 19 40.29 37.62 -26.97
N SER A 20 40.24 38.49 -27.96
CA SER A 20 39.65 38.26 -29.29
C SER A 20 40.63 37.72 -30.36
N TRP A 21 41.87 37.42 -29.99
CA TRP A 21 42.85 36.89 -30.94
C TRP A 21 42.46 35.51 -31.48
N ASN A 22 42.52 35.34 -32.81
CA ASN A 22 42.36 34.03 -33.44
C ASN A 22 43.67 33.23 -33.37
N VAL A 23 43.72 32.25 -32.47
CA VAL A 23 44.90 31.40 -32.22
C VAL A 23 44.74 29.95 -32.71
N THR A 24 43.68 29.65 -33.47
CA THR A 24 43.31 28.30 -33.94
C THR A 24 44.40 27.56 -34.71
N SER A 25 45.29 28.29 -35.38
CA SER A 25 46.43 27.74 -36.14
C SER A 25 47.71 27.57 -35.32
N GLY A 26 47.73 28.00 -34.07
CA GLY A 26 48.89 27.95 -33.18
C GLY A 26 49.21 26.52 -32.73
N THR A 27 50.49 26.15 -32.79
CA THR A 27 51.00 24.82 -32.40
C THR A 27 52.00 24.87 -31.25
N ASN A 28 52.61 26.04 -31.00
CA ASN A 28 53.59 26.23 -29.93
C ASN A 28 53.37 27.60 -29.28
N PHE A 29 53.14 27.62 -27.96
CA PHE A 29 52.94 28.80 -27.11
C PHE A 29 53.90 28.80 -25.92
N ASN A 30 55.01 28.06 -26.03
CA ASN A 30 55.99 27.95 -24.97
C ASN A 30 56.52 29.32 -24.57
N ASN A 31 56.80 29.54 -23.28
CA ASN A 31 57.41 30.78 -22.78
C ASN A 31 56.67 32.09 -23.16
N MET A 32 55.46 32.04 -23.75
CA MET A 32 54.84 33.17 -24.43
C MET A 32 54.63 34.34 -23.47
N PHE A 33 54.22 34.09 -22.23
CA PHE A 33 53.99 35.10 -21.18
C PHE A 33 54.87 34.86 -19.95
N GLN A 34 56.06 34.30 -20.15
CA GLN A 34 56.99 34.02 -19.06
C GLN A 34 57.65 35.31 -18.55
N GLN A 35 57.81 35.42 -17.22
CA GLN A 35 58.36 36.57 -16.50
C GLN A 35 57.61 37.90 -16.73
N MET A 36 56.30 37.82 -16.95
CA MET A 36 55.45 38.99 -17.13
C MET A 36 55.01 39.57 -15.77
N GLY A 37 55.14 40.89 -15.63
CA GLY A 37 54.78 41.59 -14.40
C GLY A 37 53.30 41.99 -14.31
N GLN A 38 52.65 42.30 -15.44
CA GLN A 38 51.32 42.92 -15.46
C GLN A 38 50.24 42.20 -16.27
N PHE A 39 50.60 41.22 -17.11
CA PHE A 39 49.63 40.57 -17.99
C PHE A 39 48.62 39.72 -17.21
N ASN A 40 47.32 40.00 -17.33
CA ASN A 40 46.25 39.27 -16.64
C ASN A 40 44.92 39.15 -17.42
N GLN A 41 44.96 39.30 -18.75
CA GLN A 41 43.75 39.28 -19.58
C GLN A 41 43.06 37.90 -19.61
N ASP A 42 41.74 37.89 -19.76
CA ASP A 42 40.94 36.66 -19.82
C ASP A 42 40.99 35.97 -21.18
N ILE A 43 42.09 35.27 -21.41
CA ILE A 43 42.31 34.53 -22.65
C ILE A 43 41.68 33.12 -22.63
N ARG A 44 40.86 32.78 -21.63
CA ARG A 44 40.24 31.44 -21.52
C ARG A 44 39.24 31.14 -22.64
N LYS A 45 38.89 32.11 -23.48
CA LYS A 45 38.04 31.96 -24.66
C LYS A 45 38.80 31.64 -25.95
N TRP A 46 40.13 31.53 -25.88
CA TRP A 46 40.96 31.23 -27.04
C TRP A 46 40.75 29.81 -27.56
N ASP A 47 40.32 29.66 -28.81
CA ASP A 47 40.27 28.34 -29.45
C ASP A 47 41.67 27.87 -29.85
N VAL A 48 42.27 27.05 -28.98
CA VAL A 48 43.63 26.49 -29.15
C VAL A 48 43.59 25.09 -29.75
N ARG A 49 44.48 24.81 -30.71
CA ARG A 49 44.52 23.51 -31.41
C ARG A 49 44.84 22.33 -30.46
N PRO A 50 44.23 21.14 -30.66
CA PRO A 50 44.68 19.91 -30.00
C PRO A 50 46.18 19.64 -30.27
N GLY A 51 46.94 19.36 -29.21
CA GLY A 51 48.38 19.09 -29.30
C GLY A 51 49.28 20.34 -29.30
N ALA A 52 48.73 21.54 -29.13
CA ALA A 52 49.53 22.75 -28.92
C ALA A 52 50.35 22.66 -27.61
N SER A 53 51.59 23.14 -27.64
CA SER A 53 52.50 23.14 -26.47
C SER A 53 52.41 24.47 -25.71
N PHE A 54 52.32 24.41 -24.37
CA PHE A 54 52.21 25.58 -23.47
C PHE A 54 53.30 25.60 -22.39
N THR A 55 54.43 24.97 -22.66
CA THR A 55 55.52 24.78 -21.70
C THR A 55 56.06 26.12 -21.22
N HIS A 56 56.02 26.35 -19.91
CA HIS A 56 56.43 27.58 -19.25
C HIS A 56 55.71 28.85 -19.72
N MET A 57 54.54 28.73 -20.36
CA MET A 57 53.79 29.88 -20.89
C MET A 57 53.56 30.97 -19.83
N PHE A 58 53.34 30.61 -18.56
CA PHE A 58 53.13 31.53 -17.44
C PHE A 58 54.20 31.45 -16.34
N LEU A 59 55.37 30.88 -16.64
CA LEU A 59 56.44 30.76 -15.64
C LEU A 59 56.85 32.15 -15.13
N ASN A 60 56.77 32.37 -13.81
CA ASN A 60 57.03 33.67 -13.16
C ASN A 60 56.12 34.82 -13.64
N ASN A 61 54.92 34.53 -14.16
CA ASN A 61 53.90 35.55 -14.44
C ASN A 61 53.05 35.81 -13.17
N THR A 62 53.40 36.84 -12.42
CA THR A 62 52.79 37.10 -11.10
C THR A 62 51.35 37.60 -11.22
N ALA A 63 51.01 38.38 -12.25
CA ALA A 63 49.68 38.92 -12.46
C ALA A 63 48.66 37.86 -12.89
N MET A 64 49.00 36.97 -13.85
CA MET A 64 48.17 35.81 -14.17
C MET A 64 48.03 34.86 -12.96
N THR A 65 49.10 34.69 -12.16
CA THR A 65 49.05 33.85 -10.97
C THR A 65 48.13 34.45 -9.90
N ALA A 66 48.12 35.77 -9.74
CA ALA A 66 47.20 36.43 -8.82
C ALA A 66 45.74 36.32 -9.25
N THR A 67 45.45 36.42 -10.55
CA THR A 67 44.08 36.36 -11.08
C THR A 67 43.54 34.93 -11.19
N TYR A 68 44.36 33.99 -11.68
CA TYR A 68 43.92 32.63 -12.04
C TYR A 68 44.65 31.53 -11.27
N GLY A 69 45.46 31.87 -10.25
CA GLY A 69 46.25 30.90 -9.50
C GLY A 69 45.45 29.81 -8.78
N THR A 70 44.16 30.05 -8.55
CA THR A 70 43.22 29.08 -7.98
C THR A 70 42.49 28.24 -9.02
N HIS A 71 42.65 28.53 -10.32
CA HIS A 71 41.96 27.80 -11.39
C HIS A 71 42.60 26.41 -11.62
N PRO A 72 41.83 25.30 -11.66
CA PRO A 72 42.37 23.93 -11.64
C PRO A 72 43.33 23.60 -12.78
N TYR A 73 43.12 24.22 -13.95
CA TYR A 73 43.93 24.00 -15.15
C TYR A 73 44.97 25.10 -15.40
N TYR A 74 45.03 26.09 -14.51
CA TYR A 74 46.07 27.11 -14.54
C TYR A 74 47.34 26.57 -13.88
N SER A 75 48.49 26.79 -14.51
CA SER A 75 49.80 26.56 -13.91
C SER A 75 50.86 27.36 -14.67
N ARG A 76 52.13 27.24 -14.27
CA ARG A 76 53.26 27.78 -15.04
C ARG A 76 53.28 27.27 -16.49
N SER A 77 52.73 26.07 -16.72
CA SER A 77 52.43 25.48 -18.04
C SER A 77 50.95 25.07 -18.04
N PRO A 78 50.02 25.94 -18.49
CA PRO A 78 48.59 25.65 -18.39
C PRO A 78 48.24 24.41 -19.22
N ARG A 79 47.21 23.68 -18.80
CA ARG A 79 46.65 22.62 -19.65
C ARG A 79 45.73 23.25 -20.70
N ARG A 80 45.44 22.53 -21.79
CA ARG A 80 44.57 23.03 -22.87
C ARG A 80 43.18 23.42 -22.34
N GLU A 81 42.73 22.73 -21.30
CA GLU A 81 41.46 22.93 -20.60
C GLU A 81 41.34 24.31 -19.95
N PHE A 82 42.45 25.03 -19.76
CA PHE A 82 42.42 26.44 -19.34
C PHE A 82 41.70 27.33 -20.38
N PHE A 83 41.63 26.93 -21.65
CA PHE A 83 41.13 27.74 -22.77
C PHE A 83 39.74 27.31 -23.30
N TYR A 84 38.97 26.48 -22.58
CA TYR A 84 37.60 26.17 -22.98
C TYR A 84 36.58 27.03 -22.25
N ALA A 85 35.87 27.86 -23.01
CA ALA A 85 34.60 28.46 -22.60
C ALA A 85 33.57 28.15 -23.70
N ALA A 86 32.89 27.01 -23.59
CA ALA A 86 31.68 26.75 -24.38
C ALA A 86 30.55 26.52 -23.39
N GLU A 87 29.53 27.38 -23.46
CA GLU A 87 28.31 27.38 -22.64
C GLU A 87 27.40 26.19 -22.97
N VAL A 88 27.90 24.96 -22.81
CA VAL A 88 27.13 23.74 -22.98
C VAL A 88 27.34 22.88 -21.74
N ALA A 89 26.30 22.79 -20.91
CA ALA A 89 26.25 21.79 -19.86
C ALA A 89 26.09 20.41 -20.50
N THR A 90 27.12 19.57 -20.40
CA THR A 90 27.10 18.18 -20.88
C THR A 90 27.33 17.23 -19.71
N LEU A 91 26.99 15.95 -19.86
CA LEU A 91 27.40 14.93 -18.89
C LEU A 91 28.92 14.70 -19.00
N GLU A 92 29.62 14.77 -17.87
CA GLU A 92 31.03 14.41 -17.76
C GLU A 92 31.20 12.92 -17.43
N ASP A 93 30.31 12.41 -16.59
CA ASP A 93 30.40 11.07 -16.01
C ASP A 93 29.00 10.50 -15.73
N ILE A 94 28.84 9.19 -15.89
CA ILE A 94 27.67 8.40 -15.52
C ILE A 94 28.18 7.13 -14.84
N ALA A 95 27.86 6.99 -13.56
CA ALA A 95 28.22 5.84 -12.75
C ALA A 95 26.96 5.20 -12.15
N PHE A 96 27.08 3.91 -11.83
CA PHE A 96 26.05 3.12 -11.18
C PHE A 96 26.60 2.67 -9.81
N PRO A 97 26.43 3.48 -8.74
CA PRO A 97 27.22 3.33 -7.51
C PRO A 97 27.01 1.99 -6.79
N LYS A 98 25.83 1.37 -6.96
CA LYS A 98 25.49 0.05 -6.40
C LYS A 98 25.90 -1.13 -7.30
N ASN A 99 26.18 -0.89 -8.58
CA ASN A 99 26.56 -1.90 -9.57
C ASN A 99 28.01 -1.67 -10.03
N SER A 100 28.97 -2.23 -9.29
CA SER A 100 30.43 -2.06 -9.52
C SER A 100 30.96 -2.56 -10.87
N ARG A 101 30.10 -3.11 -11.74
CA ARG A 101 30.45 -3.67 -13.06
C ARG A 101 29.91 -2.90 -14.27
N ALA A 102 29.06 -1.91 -14.09
CA ALA A 102 28.52 -1.09 -15.18
C ALA A 102 29.15 0.31 -15.20
N SER A 103 30.47 0.43 -15.38
CA SER A 103 31.08 1.73 -15.69
C SER A 103 31.05 1.94 -17.20
N ILE A 104 30.31 2.94 -17.67
CA ILE A 104 30.34 3.32 -19.08
C ILE A 104 31.46 4.34 -19.26
N ASN A 105 32.51 3.99 -20.03
CA ASN A 105 33.50 4.98 -20.45
C ASN A 105 32.82 5.99 -21.39
N PHE A 106 32.56 7.20 -20.88
CA PHE A 106 31.86 8.23 -21.62
C PHE A 106 32.63 8.66 -22.87
N GLN A 107 31.91 8.85 -23.97
CA GLN A 107 32.44 9.47 -25.18
C GLN A 107 31.70 10.78 -25.41
N ARG A 108 32.45 11.87 -25.60
CA ARG A 108 31.94 13.26 -25.65
C ARG A 108 30.78 13.49 -26.65
N ASN A 109 30.62 12.62 -27.64
CA ASN A 109 29.61 12.74 -28.70
C ASN A 109 28.53 11.64 -28.68
N THR A 110 28.51 10.80 -27.65
CA THR A 110 27.57 9.68 -27.55
C THR A 110 26.40 10.06 -26.65
N VAL A 111 25.19 10.03 -27.22
CA VAL A 111 23.93 10.35 -26.52
C VAL A 111 23.06 9.11 -26.26
N ASN A 112 23.40 7.96 -26.84
CA ASN A 112 22.70 6.70 -26.62
C ASN A 112 23.69 5.69 -26.05
N TYR A 113 23.33 5.11 -24.92
CA TYR A 113 24.15 4.16 -24.19
C TYR A 113 23.34 2.89 -23.96
N ASN A 114 23.89 1.75 -24.37
CA ASN A 114 23.28 0.45 -24.07
C ASN A 114 23.97 -0.11 -22.84
N VAL A 115 23.18 -0.48 -21.83
CA VAL A 115 23.68 -0.95 -20.55
C VAL A 115 22.95 -2.23 -20.21
N THR A 116 23.69 -3.32 -20.05
CA THR A 116 23.12 -4.54 -19.50
C THR A 116 23.24 -4.49 -17.99
N ILE A 117 22.12 -4.71 -17.32
CA ILE A 117 21.96 -4.61 -15.87
C ILE A 117 21.37 -5.91 -15.35
N PHE A 118 21.68 -6.25 -14.10
CA PHE A 118 21.27 -7.51 -13.49
C PHE A 118 20.49 -7.23 -12.23
N ASP A 119 19.34 -7.89 -12.13
CA ASP A 119 18.42 -8.01 -10.99
C ASP A 119 18.58 -6.98 -9.85
N GLU A 120 18.04 -5.78 -10.07
CA GLU A 120 17.91 -4.73 -9.07
C GLU A 120 16.47 -4.25 -9.08
N LYS A 121 15.79 -4.18 -7.92
CA LYS A 121 14.44 -3.58 -7.82
C LYS A 121 14.43 -2.08 -8.14
N GLY A 122 15.61 -1.45 -8.15
CA GLY A 122 15.82 -0.08 -8.60
C GLY A 122 17.30 0.21 -8.84
N ILE A 123 17.60 1.01 -9.86
CA ILE A 123 18.96 1.37 -10.24
C ILE A 123 19.26 2.78 -9.78
N GLU A 124 20.28 2.90 -8.93
CA GLU A 124 20.86 4.20 -8.61
C GLU A 124 21.74 4.66 -9.78
N ILE A 125 21.33 5.74 -10.42
CA ILE A 125 22.09 6.40 -11.48
C ILE A 125 22.70 7.66 -10.88
N ARG A 126 24.02 7.77 -10.96
CA ARG A 126 24.79 8.93 -10.53
C ARG A 126 25.41 9.59 -11.75
N VAL A 127 25.12 10.87 -11.95
CA VAL A 127 25.61 11.63 -13.09
C VAL A 127 26.36 12.86 -12.62
N ARG A 128 27.45 13.20 -13.32
CA ARG A 128 28.17 14.46 -13.11
C ARG A 128 27.94 15.38 -14.29
N VAL A 129 27.50 16.59 -14.01
CA VAL A 129 27.34 17.61 -15.05
C VAL A 129 28.62 18.42 -15.14
N THR A 130 29.10 18.66 -16.36
CA THR A 130 30.12 19.68 -16.60
C THR A 130 29.51 21.05 -16.35
N GLU A 131 29.86 21.69 -15.24
CA GLU A 131 29.70 23.13 -15.09
C GLU A 131 30.97 23.82 -15.58
N PHE A 132 30.83 24.59 -16.66
CA PHE A 132 31.79 25.63 -17.02
C PHE A 132 31.10 26.99 -16.90
N ASP A 133 30.83 27.43 -15.67
CA ASP A 133 30.63 28.85 -15.40
C ASP A 133 31.35 29.29 -14.12
N ASN A 134 32.59 29.77 -14.28
CA ASN A 134 33.35 30.43 -13.22
C ASN A 134 32.91 31.91 -13.02
N VAL A 135 31.65 32.25 -13.32
CA VAL A 135 31.08 33.61 -13.17
C VAL A 135 29.82 33.64 -12.29
N GLY A 136 29.41 32.51 -11.71
CA GLY A 136 28.40 32.50 -10.63
C GLY A 136 26.94 32.62 -11.10
N HIS A 137 26.60 32.10 -12.28
CA HIS A 137 25.20 31.80 -12.61
C HIS A 137 24.73 30.51 -11.89
N PRO A 138 23.41 30.35 -11.64
CA PRO A 138 22.87 29.16 -11.00
C PRO A 138 23.18 27.89 -11.80
N ASN A 139 23.44 26.81 -11.06
CA ASN A 139 23.88 25.52 -11.56
C ASN A 139 23.04 24.97 -12.73
N ALA A 140 23.68 24.25 -13.65
CA ALA A 140 22.97 23.53 -14.71
C ALA A 140 21.97 22.55 -14.08
N THR A 141 20.79 22.40 -14.69
CA THR A 141 19.78 21.47 -14.14
C THR A 141 19.89 20.12 -14.83
N VAL A 142 19.70 19.05 -14.05
CA VAL A 142 19.71 17.68 -14.54
C VAL A 142 18.51 16.92 -13.99
N SER A 143 17.86 16.12 -14.82
CA SER A 143 16.79 15.20 -14.39
C SER A 143 17.08 13.79 -14.89
N ILE A 144 16.77 12.78 -14.08
CA ILE A 144 16.97 11.36 -14.40
C ILE A 144 15.61 10.66 -14.33
N GLY A 145 15.14 10.11 -15.45
CA GLY A 145 13.80 9.52 -15.54
C GLY A 145 12.71 10.58 -15.28
N GLU A 146 11.82 10.31 -14.33
CA GLU A 146 10.70 11.18 -13.95
C GLU A 146 10.98 12.04 -12.71
N SER A 147 12.25 12.13 -12.28
CA SER A 147 12.62 12.79 -11.01
C SER A 147 12.32 14.29 -10.91
N GLY A 148 12.09 14.97 -12.03
CA GLY A 148 12.23 16.42 -12.12
C GLY A 148 13.68 16.89 -11.92
N PRO A 149 13.92 18.22 -11.81
CA PRO A 149 15.26 18.77 -11.62
C PRO A 149 15.89 18.31 -10.29
N LEU A 150 17.07 17.72 -10.36
CA LEU A 150 17.84 17.23 -9.22
C LEU A 150 18.80 18.29 -8.70
N VAL A 151 19.05 18.27 -7.39
CA VAL A 151 20.04 19.11 -6.73
C VAL A 151 21.42 18.46 -6.86
N LEU A 152 22.41 19.22 -7.32
CA LEU A 152 23.81 18.76 -7.41
C LEU A 152 24.48 18.79 -6.02
N ASP A 153 25.27 17.77 -5.71
CA ASP A 153 26.14 17.74 -4.53
C ASP A 153 27.32 18.72 -4.67
N ALA A 154 28.10 18.88 -3.59
CA ALA A 154 29.26 19.77 -3.55
C ALA A 154 30.38 19.37 -4.54
N GLN A 155 30.30 18.19 -5.14
CA GLN A 155 31.22 17.66 -6.15
C GLN A 155 30.63 17.71 -7.57
N GLY A 156 29.41 18.23 -7.73
CA GLY A 156 28.72 18.39 -9.02
C GLY A 156 27.94 17.16 -9.49
N TYR A 157 27.60 16.22 -8.61
CA TYR A 157 26.82 15.03 -8.96
C TYR A 157 25.34 15.15 -8.60
N ALA A 158 24.49 14.65 -9.48
CA ALA A 158 23.11 14.29 -9.17
C ALA A 158 22.99 12.77 -9.06
N THR A 159 22.19 12.30 -8.11
CA THR A 159 21.92 10.86 -7.93
C THR A 159 20.41 10.65 -7.83
N HIS A 160 19.89 9.64 -8.53
CA HIS A 160 18.49 9.25 -8.44
C HIS A 160 18.35 7.74 -8.63
N THR A 161 17.46 7.12 -7.85
CA THR A 161 17.11 5.70 -8.01
C THR A 161 15.91 5.57 -8.93
N VAL A 162 16.10 4.94 -10.08
CA VAL A 162 15.04 4.65 -11.05
C VAL A 162 14.51 3.24 -10.79
N PRO A 163 13.18 3.05 -10.60
CA PRO A 163 12.62 1.72 -10.46
C PRO A 163 12.84 0.90 -11.73
N VAL A 164 13.20 -0.37 -11.55
CA VAL A 164 13.34 -1.31 -12.65
C VAL A 164 12.00 -1.96 -12.93
N THR A 165 11.53 -1.81 -14.16
CA THR A 165 10.25 -2.39 -14.61
C THR A 165 10.45 -3.46 -15.68
N MET A 166 11.70 -3.85 -15.95
CA MET A 166 12.02 -4.93 -16.89
C MET A 166 11.46 -6.24 -16.36
N THR A 167 10.78 -6.96 -17.23
CA THR A 167 10.21 -8.29 -16.97
C THR A 167 10.51 -9.19 -18.17
N ARG A 168 10.23 -10.49 -18.05
CA ARG A 168 10.35 -11.42 -19.18
C ARG A 168 9.61 -10.97 -20.46
N LEU A 169 8.48 -10.28 -20.34
CA LEU A 169 7.70 -9.77 -21.49
C LEU A 169 8.25 -8.44 -22.02
N VAL A 170 9.05 -7.72 -21.22
CA VAL A 170 9.61 -6.41 -21.53
C VAL A 170 11.06 -6.35 -21.03
N PRO A 171 12.02 -7.02 -21.70
CA PRO A 171 13.38 -7.21 -21.19
C PRO A 171 14.27 -5.98 -21.31
N ASN A 172 13.72 -4.88 -21.83
CA ASN A 172 14.43 -3.62 -22.04
C ASN A 172 13.66 -2.46 -21.39
N GLN A 173 14.38 -1.52 -20.80
CA GLN A 173 13.83 -0.27 -20.26
C GLN A 173 14.69 0.90 -20.72
N THR A 174 14.06 2.00 -21.11
CA THR A 174 14.79 3.21 -21.49
C THR A 174 14.69 4.25 -20.39
N VAL A 175 15.84 4.81 -19.97
CA VAL A 175 15.91 5.92 -19.02
C VAL A 175 16.47 7.15 -19.73
N ARG A 176 15.81 8.29 -19.58
CA ARG A 176 16.26 9.57 -20.13
C ARG A 176 16.98 10.38 -19.06
N ILE A 177 18.11 10.97 -19.43
CA ILE A 177 18.83 11.94 -18.61
C ILE A 177 18.86 13.25 -19.40
N VAL A 178 18.25 14.29 -18.85
CA VAL A 178 18.16 15.61 -19.51
C VAL A 178 19.06 16.57 -18.77
N VAL A 179 19.95 17.25 -19.50
CA VAL A 179 20.83 18.31 -18.98
C VAL A 179 20.45 19.61 -19.66
N THR A 180 20.16 20.64 -18.86
CA THR A 180 19.79 21.97 -19.34
C THR A 180 20.79 22.99 -18.81
N SER A 181 21.29 23.85 -19.71
CA SER A 181 22.22 24.92 -19.37
C SER A 181 21.62 25.93 -18.38
N PRO A 182 22.45 26.65 -17.59
CA PRO A 182 22.01 27.66 -16.63
C PRO A 182 21.04 28.72 -17.17
N ASP A 183 21.22 29.12 -18.43
CA ASP A 183 20.41 30.11 -19.15
C ASP A 183 19.16 29.50 -19.82
N GLY A 184 18.98 28.18 -19.72
CA GLY A 184 17.88 27.43 -20.32
C GLY A 184 17.94 27.29 -21.85
N SER A 185 18.99 27.78 -22.50
CA SER A 185 19.05 27.88 -23.97
C SER A 185 19.44 26.57 -24.65
N ASN A 186 20.20 25.71 -23.97
CA ASN A 186 20.68 24.44 -24.47
C ASN A 186 20.16 23.28 -23.63
N VAL A 187 19.54 22.30 -24.30
CA VAL A 187 19.03 21.07 -23.68
C VAL A 187 19.63 19.87 -24.40
N VAL A 188 20.36 19.02 -23.68
CA VAL A 188 20.91 17.77 -24.19
C VAL A 188 20.21 16.60 -23.51
N THR A 189 19.70 15.65 -24.30
CA THR A 189 19.07 14.42 -23.78
C THR A 189 19.97 13.23 -24.07
N TYR A 190 20.34 12.52 -23.01
CA TYR A 190 21.03 11.24 -23.06
C TYR A 190 20.02 10.11 -22.82
N THR A 191 20.15 9.04 -23.57
CA THR A 191 19.28 7.85 -23.50
C THR A 191 20.10 6.67 -23.02
N LEU A 192 19.69 6.09 -21.89
CA LEU A 192 20.19 4.79 -21.42
C LEU A 192 19.17 3.72 -21.83
N ASN A 193 19.58 2.81 -22.71
CA ASN A 193 18.84 1.61 -23.04
C ASN A 193 19.34 0.48 -22.15
N LEU A 194 18.55 0.15 -21.15
CA LEU A 194 18.79 -0.94 -20.23
C LEU A 194 18.28 -2.24 -20.83
N SER A 195 19.07 -3.31 -20.72
CA SER A 195 18.66 -4.68 -21.07
C SER A 195 18.98 -5.62 -19.90
N THR A 196 18.21 -6.68 -19.70
CA THR A 196 18.53 -7.73 -18.72
C THR A 196 18.59 -9.11 -19.35
N GLN A 197 19.44 -9.98 -18.79
CA GLN A 197 19.58 -11.38 -19.19
C GLN A 197 19.18 -12.26 -17.99
N VAL A 198 18.19 -13.13 -18.20
CA VAL A 198 17.59 -13.98 -17.17
C VAL A 198 18.21 -15.36 -17.21
N ILE A 199 18.51 -15.93 -16.03
CA ILE A 199 18.92 -17.32 -15.89
C ILE A 199 17.68 -18.15 -15.56
N ASP A 200 17.34 -19.09 -16.44
CA ASP A 200 16.15 -19.93 -16.34
C ASP A 200 16.46 -21.40 -16.68
N ASP A 201 15.43 -22.25 -16.66
CA ASP A 201 15.57 -23.68 -16.96
C ASP A 201 16.19 -23.99 -18.33
N THR A 202 16.15 -23.05 -19.28
CA THR A 202 16.68 -23.26 -20.64
C THR A 202 18.18 -23.04 -20.74
N ASN A 203 18.77 -22.26 -19.83
CA ASN A 203 20.16 -21.81 -19.95
C ASN A 203 21.04 -22.08 -18.70
N ILE A 204 20.46 -22.37 -17.53
CA ILE A 204 21.22 -22.64 -16.29
C ILE A 204 22.27 -23.75 -16.47
N THR A 205 21.92 -24.84 -17.16
CA THR A 205 22.81 -26.00 -17.35
C THR A 205 24.02 -25.67 -18.24
N PRO A 206 23.87 -25.14 -19.47
CA PRO A 206 25.02 -24.74 -20.27
C PRO A 206 25.84 -23.61 -19.62
N PHE A 207 25.21 -22.71 -18.86
CA PHE A 207 25.93 -21.64 -18.15
C PHE A 207 26.84 -22.18 -17.05
N VAL A 208 26.34 -23.10 -16.21
CA VAL A 208 27.17 -23.79 -15.21
C VAL A 208 28.32 -24.53 -15.89
N ALA A 209 28.06 -25.25 -16.99
CA ALA A 209 29.07 -26.03 -17.69
C ALA A 209 30.22 -25.15 -18.24
N ASP A 210 29.88 -24.06 -18.92
CA ASP A 210 30.88 -23.16 -19.48
C ASP A 210 31.65 -22.40 -18.38
N CYS A 211 30.97 -21.96 -17.34
CA CYS A 211 31.59 -21.29 -16.20
C CYS A 211 32.59 -22.20 -15.48
N LEU A 212 32.22 -23.46 -15.25
CA LEU A 212 33.10 -24.45 -14.61
C LEU A 212 34.20 -24.98 -15.54
N ALA A 213 34.13 -24.74 -16.84
CA ALA A 213 35.27 -24.98 -17.74
C ALA A 213 36.41 -23.96 -17.49
N GLU A 214 36.09 -22.75 -17.02
CA GLU A 214 37.07 -21.71 -16.67
C GLU A 214 37.57 -21.84 -15.23
N ASP A 215 36.66 -21.99 -14.26
CA ASP A 215 36.99 -22.20 -12.84
C ASP A 215 36.25 -23.42 -12.27
N PRO A 216 36.82 -24.64 -12.42
CA PRO A 216 36.18 -25.88 -11.99
C PRO A 216 35.98 -26.02 -10.47
N VAL A 217 36.64 -25.18 -9.66
CA VAL A 217 36.62 -25.29 -8.19
C VAL A 217 35.76 -24.20 -7.58
N GLY A 218 36.11 -22.94 -7.82
CA GLY A 218 35.45 -21.79 -7.21
C GLY A 218 34.25 -21.29 -8.00
N GLY A 219 34.12 -21.69 -9.27
CA GLY A 219 33.08 -21.21 -10.17
C GLY A 219 33.15 -19.71 -10.48
N ILE A 220 34.23 -19.03 -10.11
CA ILE A 220 34.41 -17.61 -10.40
C ILE A 220 34.97 -17.55 -11.83
N CYS A 221 34.09 -17.45 -12.82
CA CYS A 221 34.39 -17.50 -14.26
C CYS A 221 34.39 -16.10 -14.92
N PRO A 222 35.35 -15.20 -14.63
CA PRO A 222 35.31 -13.80 -15.05
C PRO A 222 35.39 -13.60 -16.57
N ILE A 223 36.12 -14.45 -17.31
CA ILE A 223 36.31 -14.30 -18.75
C ILE A 223 35.03 -14.69 -19.48
N TRP A 224 34.48 -15.86 -19.17
CA TRP A 224 33.22 -16.33 -19.72
C TRP A 224 32.08 -15.39 -19.33
N ALA A 225 31.98 -15.02 -18.05
CA ALA A 225 30.92 -14.12 -17.57
C ALA A 225 30.94 -12.76 -18.29
N SER A 226 32.13 -12.21 -18.55
CA SER A 226 32.28 -10.98 -19.34
C SER A 226 31.86 -11.14 -20.80
N GLY A 227 32.08 -12.32 -21.40
CA GLY A 227 31.69 -12.60 -22.78
C GLY A 227 30.21 -12.93 -22.93
N ALA A 228 29.64 -13.62 -21.95
CA ALA A 228 28.23 -14.00 -21.89
C ALA A 228 27.32 -12.85 -21.43
N GLY A 229 27.90 -11.77 -20.88
CA GLY A 229 27.13 -10.65 -20.36
C GLY A 229 26.32 -11.04 -19.13
N VAL A 230 26.92 -11.74 -18.17
CA VAL A 230 26.31 -12.13 -16.88
C VAL A 230 27.31 -11.90 -15.73
N PRO A 231 26.88 -11.79 -14.46
CA PRO A 231 27.81 -11.76 -13.34
C PRO A 231 28.59 -13.08 -13.20
N THR A 232 29.70 -13.08 -12.46
CA THR A 232 30.38 -14.33 -12.10
C THR A 232 29.55 -15.08 -11.06
N MET A 233 29.45 -16.41 -11.17
CA MET A 233 28.94 -17.25 -10.08
C MET A 233 29.82 -16.98 -8.83
N PRO A 234 29.23 -16.71 -7.64
CA PRO A 234 27.88 -17.07 -7.22
C PRO A 234 26.79 -15.99 -7.32
N ASN A 235 27.06 -14.82 -7.90
CA ASN A 235 26.09 -13.71 -7.90
C ASN A 235 25.03 -13.86 -9.01
N TRP A 236 24.66 -15.10 -9.33
CA TRP A 236 23.60 -15.42 -10.28
C TRP A 236 22.27 -15.35 -9.55
N ASP A 237 21.33 -14.59 -10.11
CA ASP A 237 19.92 -14.72 -9.75
C ASP A 237 19.36 -15.93 -10.50
N VAL A 238 18.85 -16.90 -9.75
CA VAL A 238 18.27 -18.15 -10.24
C VAL A 238 16.80 -18.28 -9.84
N SER A 239 16.16 -17.18 -9.44
CA SER A 239 14.77 -17.13 -8.98
C SER A 239 13.77 -17.57 -10.07
N ASP A 240 14.14 -17.50 -11.35
CA ASP A 240 13.32 -17.99 -12.48
C ASP A 240 13.59 -19.47 -12.84
N VAL A 241 14.51 -20.14 -12.15
CA VAL A 241 14.82 -21.57 -12.36
C VAL A 241 13.87 -22.44 -11.52
N THR A 242 13.26 -23.44 -12.15
CA THR A 242 12.41 -24.41 -11.45
C THR A 242 13.06 -25.80 -11.37
N TYR A 243 14.04 -26.09 -12.22
CA TYR A 243 14.64 -27.42 -12.36
C TYR A 243 16.17 -27.38 -12.26
N MET A 244 16.71 -27.90 -11.15
CA MET A 244 18.16 -27.99 -10.87
C MET A 244 18.65 -29.43 -10.66
N ALA A 245 17.86 -30.43 -11.06
CA ALA A 245 18.23 -31.83 -10.88
C ALA A 245 19.55 -32.15 -11.59
N GLY A 246 20.50 -32.69 -10.85
CA GLY A 246 21.82 -33.07 -11.36
C GLY A 246 22.74 -31.91 -11.79
N LEU A 247 22.40 -30.65 -11.48
CA LEU A 247 23.14 -29.48 -11.99
C LEU A 247 24.65 -29.51 -11.69
N PHE A 248 25.03 -30.03 -10.53
CA PHE A 248 26.44 -30.17 -10.12
C PHE A 248 26.86 -31.63 -9.93
N GLN A 249 26.13 -32.58 -10.49
CA GLN A 249 26.38 -34.01 -10.30
C GLN A 249 27.73 -34.43 -10.89
N SER A 250 28.47 -35.28 -10.17
CA SER A 250 29.77 -35.85 -10.60
C SER A 250 30.85 -34.79 -10.86
N LEU A 251 30.81 -33.69 -10.11
CA LEU A 251 31.85 -32.65 -10.13
C LEU A 251 32.72 -32.75 -8.86
N PRO A 252 33.78 -33.57 -8.86
CA PRO A 252 34.50 -33.92 -7.63
C PRO A 252 35.26 -32.75 -7.02
N ASN A 253 35.59 -31.71 -7.82
CA ASN A 253 36.36 -30.55 -7.40
C ASN A 253 35.50 -29.30 -7.13
N PHE A 254 34.22 -29.33 -7.49
CA PHE A 254 33.34 -28.18 -7.38
C PHE A 254 33.11 -27.81 -5.91
N ASN A 255 33.34 -26.54 -5.56
CA ASN A 255 33.09 -26.00 -4.23
C ASN A 255 32.79 -24.49 -4.24
N ALA A 256 32.08 -24.00 -5.26
CA ALA A 256 31.69 -22.60 -5.38
C ALA A 256 30.67 -22.21 -4.30
N ASP A 257 30.80 -21.01 -3.72
CA ASP A 257 29.91 -20.46 -2.68
C ASP A 257 28.55 -20.00 -3.24
N ILE A 258 27.69 -20.96 -3.58
CA ILE A 258 26.33 -20.72 -4.12
C ILE A 258 25.27 -20.47 -3.02
N THR A 259 25.68 -20.13 -1.81
CA THR A 259 24.78 -19.94 -0.66
C THR A 259 23.78 -18.80 -0.87
N LYS A 260 24.11 -17.84 -1.74
CA LYS A 260 23.30 -16.65 -2.06
C LYS A 260 22.24 -16.85 -3.13
N TRP A 261 22.13 -18.05 -3.69
CA TRP A 261 21.16 -18.33 -4.75
C TRP A 261 19.73 -18.34 -4.20
N ASP A 262 18.83 -17.60 -4.85
CA ASP A 262 17.39 -17.67 -4.57
C ASP A 262 16.80 -18.92 -5.23
N THR A 263 16.55 -19.95 -4.42
CA THR A 263 15.98 -21.23 -4.87
C THR A 263 14.47 -21.34 -4.62
N SER A 264 13.78 -20.24 -4.34
CA SER A 264 12.37 -20.20 -3.90
C SER A 264 11.39 -20.83 -4.89
N ASN A 265 11.69 -20.75 -6.18
CA ASN A 265 10.87 -21.35 -7.23
C ASN A 265 11.34 -22.74 -7.68
N VAL A 266 12.47 -23.24 -7.17
CA VAL A 266 13.01 -24.54 -7.56
C VAL A 266 12.14 -25.65 -7.00
N VAL A 267 11.60 -26.48 -7.89
CA VAL A 267 10.75 -27.63 -7.53
C VAL A 267 11.50 -28.97 -7.60
N ASN A 268 12.69 -29.01 -8.21
CA ASN A 268 13.46 -30.25 -8.35
C ASN A 268 14.97 -30.03 -8.17
N LEU A 269 15.52 -30.61 -7.12
CA LEU A 269 16.93 -30.57 -6.71
C LEU A 269 17.53 -32.00 -6.67
N ALA A 270 16.86 -32.98 -7.29
CA ALA A 270 17.24 -34.38 -7.17
C ALA A 270 18.67 -34.59 -7.70
N SER A 271 19.48 -35.31 -6.92
CA SER A 271 20.88 -35.63 -7.26
C SER A 271 21.77 -34.42 -7.60
N MET A 272 21.38 -33.20 -7.23
CA MET A 272 22.10 -31.97 -7.62
C MET A 272 23.59 -31.99 -7.29
N PHE A 273 23.98 -32.54 -6.13
CA PHE A 273 25.38 -32.65 -5.67
C PHE A 273 25.83 -34.12 -5.52
N ALA A 274 25.15 -35.04 -6.20
CA ALA A 274 25.53 -36.44 -6.17
C ALA A 274 26.96 -36.61 -6.72
N ASP A 275 27.82 -37.33 -5.99
CA ASP A 275 29.24 -37.54 -6.33
C ASP A 275 30.14 -36.29 -6.32
N SER A 276 29.65 -35.15 -5.83
CA SER A 276 30.44 -33.90 -5.75
C SER A 276 31.27 -33.89 -4.46
N THR A 277 32.37 -34.65 -4.47
CA THR A 277 33.10 -35.05 -3.27
C THR A 277 33.73 -33.91 -2.47
N SER A 278 34.04 -32.77 -3.10
CA SER A 278 34.65 -31.60 -2.44
C SER A 278 33.66 -30.54 -1.98
N PHE A 279 32.41 -30.60 -2.45
CA PHE A 279 31.41 -29.57 -2.15
C PHE A 279 31.04 -29.58 -0.66
N ASN A 280 31.10 -28.43 0.00
CA ASN A 280 30.83 -28.34 1.44
C ASN A 280 30.26 -27.00 1.92
N GLN A 281 29.69 -26.21 1.01
CA GLN A 281 29.12 -24.91 1.32
C GLN A 281 27.86 -25.02 2.19
N ASP A 282 27.57 -24.00 3.00
CA ASP A 282 26.43 -24.03 3.91
C ASP A 282 25.13 -23.59 3.24
N LEU A 283 24.33 -24.56 2.81
CA LEU A 283 23.08 -24.33 2.10
C LEU A 283 21.88 -24.12 3.03
N ARG A 284 22.08 -24.04 4.35
CA ARG A 284 20.98 -24.08 5.33
C ARG A 284 20.14 -22.79 5.42
N GLU A 285 20.32 -21.85 4.48
CA GLU A 285 19.52 -20.64 4.31
C GLU A 285 18.82 -20.57 2.94
N TRP A 286 18.90 -21.65 2.15
CA TRP A 286 18.21 -21.69 0.87
C TRP A 286 16.69 -21.74 1.04
N PRO A 287 15.93 -20.90 0.32
CA PRO A 287 14.47 -20.87 0.40
C PRO A 287 13.81 -22.05 -0.36
N VAL A 288 14.15 -23.29 -0.04
CA VAL A 288 13.70 -24.48 -0.80
C VAL A 288 12.20 -24.72 -0.64
N LYS A 289 11.43 -24.80 -1.73
CA LYS A 289 9.98 -25.02 -1.68
C LYS A 289 9.56 -26.26 -0.86
N TRP A 290 8.45 -26.17 -0.11
CA TRP A 290 7.88 -27.20 0.82
C TRP A 290 7.56 -28.59 0.21
N ASN A 291 7.85 -28.83 -1.06
CA ASN A 291 7.63 -30.09 -1.75
C ASN A 291 8.65 -30.34 -2.87
N ALA A 292 9.81 -29.71 -2.77
CA ALA A 292 10.87 -29.89 -3.75
C ALA A 292 11.34 -31.35 -3.76
N PHE A 293 11.62 -31.89 -4.95
CA PHE A 293 12.20 -33.22 -5.07
C PHE A 293 13.69 -33.19 -4.68
N LEU A 294 14.01 -33.66 -3.47
CA LEU A 294 15.36 -33.68 -2.88
C LEU A 294 16.09 -35.04 -3.01
N THR A 295 15.51 -36.00 -3.73
CA THR A 295 15.98 -37.38 -3.80
C THR A 295 17.46 -37.47 -4.16
N ALA A 296 18.23 -38.12 -3.29
CA ALA A 296 19.66 -38.38 -3.45
C ALA A 296 20.52 -37.13 -3.71
N MET A 297 20.06 -35.94 -3.31
CA MET A 297 20.73 -34.66 -3.55
C MET A 297 22.21 -34.65 -3.14
N PHE A 298 22.56 -35.31 -2.02
CA PHE A 298 23.92 -35.35 -1.47
C PHE A 298 24.53 -36.76 -1.45
N ILE A 299 24.01 -37.69 -2.27
CA ILE A 299 24.53 -39.06 -2.29
C ILE A 299 26.02 -39.05 -2.67
N ARG A 300 26.87 -39.64 -1.82
CA ARG A 300 28.35 -39.67 -1.98
C ARG A 300 29.04 -38.29 -2.03
N ALA A 301 28.39 -37.20 -1.57
CA ALA A 301 29.01 -35.89 -1.41
C ALA A 301 29.88 -35.84 -0.15
N THR A 302 31.08 -36.45 -0.19
CA THR A 302 31.86 -36.78 1.01
C THR A 302 32.24 -35.59 1.90
N ALA A 303 32.61 -34.45 1.33
CA ALA A 303 32.96 -33.26 2.11
C ALA A 303 31.73 -32.63 2.76
N PHE A 304 30.61 -32.58 2.04
CA PHE A 304 29.33 -32.11 2.58
C PHE A 304 28.88 -32.97 3.76
N HIS A 305 28.97 -34.30 3.61
CA HIS A 305 28.72 -35.25 4.69
C HIS A 305 29.66 -35.02 5.86
N ALA A 306 30.96 -34.78 5.64
CA ALA A 306 31.89 -34.49 6.72
C ALA A 306 31.55 -33.18 7.46
N THR A 307 31.09 -32.15 6.75
CA THR A 307 30.71 -30.86 7.34
C THR A 307 29.40 -30.93 8.12
N PHE A 308 28.39 -31.61 7.58
CA PHE A 308 27.03 -31.61 8.14
C PHE A 308 26.64 -32.92 8.83
N ALA A 309 27.56 -33.87 8.99
CA ALA A 309 27.34 -35.10 9.73
C ALA A 309 26.78 -34.80 11.13
N GLY A 310 25.64 -35.42 11.45
CA GLY A 310 24.95 -35.23 12.73
C GLY A 310 24.06 -33.97 12.80
N THR A 311 23.99 -33.16 11.74
CA THR A 311 22.99 -32.09 11.63
C THR A 311 21.61 -32.70 11.48
N THR A 312 20.64 -32.22 12.25
CA THR A 312 19.24 -32.66 12.16
C THR A 312 18.72 -32.49 10.72
N TYR A 313 17.96 -33.48 10.24
CA TYR A 313 17.35 -33.49 8.90
C TYR A 313 18.30 -33.62 7.70
N PHE A 314 19.61 -33.69 7.93
CA PHE A 314 20.60 -33.97 6.90
C PHE A 314 20.73 -35.49 6.63
N ALA A 315 20.78 -35.87 5.35
CA ALA A 315 21.08 -37.22 4.86
C ALA A 315 21.42 -37.15 3.35
N ASP A 316 21.72 -38.30 2.71
CA ASP A 316 21.85 -38.38 1.24
C ASP A 316 20.64 -37.78 0.52
N THR A 317 19.45 -37.96 1.12
CA THR A 317 18.22 -37.24 0.78
C THR A 317 17.84 -36.38 1.99
N PRO A 318 18.20 -35.09 2.01
CA PRO A 318 17.86 -34.20 3.12
C PRO A 318 16.34 -34.00 3.17
N ARG A 319 15.81 -33.64 4.35
CA ARG A 319 14.47 -33.04 4.40
C ARG A 319 14.56 -31.54 4.16
N GLU A 320 13.49 -30.93 3.70
CA GLU A 320 13.37 -29.48 3.46
C GLU A 320 13.80 -28.67 4.69
N SER A 321 13.48 -29.16 5.90
CA SER A 321 13.88 -28.56 7.18
C SER A 321 15.39 -28.41 7.39
N PHE A 322 16.23 -29.09 6.61
CA PHE A 322 17.68 -28.86 6.61
C PHE A 322 18.03 -27.45 6.11
N PHE A 323 17.26 -26.89 5.17
CA PHE A 323 17.55 -25.63 4.48
C PHE A 323 17.11 -24.35 5.22
N TYR A 324 16.63 -24.46 6.47
CA TYR A 324 16.04 -23.34 7.23
C TYR A 324 16.70 -23.14 8.62
N ALA A 325 18.00 -23.38 8.75
CA ALA A 325 18.66 -23.43 10.06
C ALA A 325 18.93 -22.06 10.71
N PHE A 326 18.77 -20.95 9.99
CA PHE A 326 19.12 -19.61 10.47
C PHE A 326 18.05 -18.53 10.34
N ASP A 327 16.82 -18.86 9.96
CA ASP A 327 15.79 -17.85 9.69
C ASP A 327 15.55 -16.95 10.92
N THR A 328 15.98 -15.69 10.81
CA THR A 328 15.68 -14.60 11.72
C THR A 328 14.97 -13.52 10.93
N ASP A 329 13.82 -13.11 11.45
CA ASP A 329 13.11 -11.88 11.13
C ASP A 329 12.54 -11.77 9.72
N THR A 330 11.39 -12.41 9.50
CA THR A 330 10.08 -11.72 9.40
C THR A 330 9.01 -12.78 9.18
N LEU A 331 7.84 -12.60 9.80
CA LEU A 331 6.63 -13.30 9.36
C LEU A 331 6.35 -12.83 7.92
N GLU A 332 6.87 -13.55 6.93
CA GLU A 332 6.29 -13.50 5.59
C GLU A 332 4.88 -14.08 5.70
N ASN A 333 3.90 -13.31 5.22
CA ASN A 333 2.47 -13.57 5.34
C ASN A 333 2.14 -15.07 5.24
N VAL A 334 1.55 -15.63 6.29
CA VAL A 334 0.92 -16.95 6.23
C VAL A 334 -0.28 -16.82 5.30
N SER A 335 -0.14 -17.34 4.08
CA SER A 335 -1.22 -17.31 3.10
C SER A 335 -2.37 -18.23 3.50
N PHE A 336 -3.58 -17.72 3.25
CA PHE A 336 -4.88 -18.33 3.48
C PHE A 336 -5.23 -19.30 2.35
N PRO A 337 -5.58 -20.56 2.68
CA PRO A 337 -6.60 -21.26 1.92
C PRO A 337 -7.58 -21.98 2.85
N ASN A 338 -8.80 -21.44 2.96
CA ASN A 338 -10.05 -22.17 3.25
C ASN A 338 -10.26 -22.83 4.63
N ASP A 339 -9.59 -22.42 5.70
CA ASP A 339 -9.91 -22.89 7.08
C ASP A 339 -10.12 -21.69 8.03
N PRO A 340 -11.05 -21.71 9.00
CA PRO A 340 -11.31 -20.59 9.92
C PRO A 340 -10.16 -20.35 10.91
N SER A 341 -9.10 -21.13 10.81
CA SER A 341 -7.97 -21.27 11.73
C SER A 341 -6.69 -20.62 11.21
N ILE A 342 -6.06 -19.80 12.06
CA ILE A 342 -4.79 -19.13 11.76
C ILE A 342 -3.66 -20.07 12.16
N VAL A 343 -3.11 -20.83 11.22
CA VAL A 343 -1.94 -21.70 11.47
C VAL A 343 -0.70 -20.83 11.68
N ILE A 344 -0.21 -20.75 12.92
CA ILE A 344 1.02 -20.02 13.26
C ILE A 344 2.16 -21.03 13.41
N SER A 345 3.20 -20.93 12.59
CA SER A 345 4.43 -21.73 12.73
C SER A 345 5.44 -20.97 13.61
N PHE A 346 5.91 -21.61 14.68
CA PHE A 346 6.85 -20.99 15.63
C PHE A 346 8.31 -21.13 15.19
N ASN A 347 9.10 -20.11 15.50
CA ASN A 347 10.55 -20.04 15.30
C ASN A 347 11.24 -20.02 16.68
N ARG A 348 12.38 -20.72 16.81
CA ARG A 348 13.11 -20.89 18.07
C ARG A 348 13.68 -19.60 18.68
N ARG A 349 13.95 -18.56 17.88
CA ARG A 349 14.55 -17.30 18.37
C ARG A 349 13.50 -16.28 18.83
N THR A 350 12.31 -16.30 18.24
CA THR A 350 11.23 -15.37 18.59
C THR A 350 10.43 -15.92 19.78
N ARG A 351 10.69 -15.36 20.96
CA ARG A 351 10.01 -15.75 22.21
C ARG A 351 8.69 -15.03 22.44
N SER A 352 8.42 -13.96 21.69
CA SER A 352 7.20 -13.16 21.79
C SER A 352 6.70 -12.79 20.39
N TYR A 353 5.41 -13.00 20.16
CA TYR A 353 4.73 -12.71 18.89
C TYR A 353 3.62 -11.70 19.14
N ASN A 354 3.49 -10.70 18.28
CA ASN A 354 2.36 -9.77 18.32
C ASN A 354 1.46 -10.07 17.13
N LEU A 355 0.20 -10.43 17.39
CA LEU A 355 -0.78 -10.72 16.36
C LEU A 355 -1.99 -9.81 16.57
N THR A 356 -2.43 -9.16 15.50
CA THR A 356 -3.73 -8.49 15.49
C THR A 356 -4.70 -9.35 14.69
N VAL A 357 -5.77 -9.81 15.33
CA VAL A 357 -6.82 -10.59 14.66
C VAL A 357 -8.11 -9.78 14.60
N PRO A 358 -8.80 -9.75 13.46
CA PRO A 358 -10.08 -9.08 13.38
C PRO A 358 -11.18 -9.99 13.89
N ASP A 359 -11.84 -9.56 14.96
CA ASP A 359 -13.12 -10.06 15.48
C ASP A 359 -13.39 -11.57 15.28
N LYS A 360 -12.51 -12.40 15.86
CA LYS A 360 -12.66 -13.86 15.93
C LYS A 360 -12.92 -14.31 17.37
N ASN A 361 -13.77 -15.31 17.53
CA ASN A 361 -14.08 -15.91 18.85
C ASN A 361 -13.02 -16.94 19.27
N SER A 362 -12.30 -17.52 18.30
CA SER A 362 -11.21 -18.45 18.54
C SER A 362 -10.23 -18.43 17.38
N ILE A 363 -9.01 -18.88 17.65
CA ILE A 363 -7.99 -19.17 16.64
C ILE A 363 -7.45 -20.58 16.89
N ASP A 364 -7.33 -21.40 15.85
CA ASP A 364 -6.59 -22.65 16.02
C ASP A 364 -5.11 -22.39 15.80
N ILE A 365 -4.33 -22.82 16.77
CA ILE A 365 -2.89 -22.71 16.80
C ILE A 365 -2.32 -24.07 16.45
N ALA A 366 -1.68 -24.16 15.28
CA ALA A 366 -0.94 -25.36 14.92
C ALA A 366 0.39 -25.39 15.68
N LEU A 367 0.63 -26.50 16.38
CA LEU A 367 1.78 -26.71 17.23
C LEU A 367 2.63 -27.82 16.62
N GLY A 368 3.92 -27.57 16.44
CA GLY A 368 4.87 -28.54 15.91
C GLY A 368 6.10 -28.65 16.79
N VAL A 369 6.40 -29.86 17.24
CA VAL A 369 7.53 -30.17 18.15
C VAL A 369 8.65 -30.90 17.42
N SER A 370 8.66 -30.86 16.08
CA SER A 370 9.71 -31.46 15.23
C SER A 370 11.11 -30.95 15.58
N ASP A 371 11.17 -29.69 16.00
CA ASP A 371 12.40 -28.95 16.22
C ASP A 371 12.99 -29.08 17.63
N PHE A 372 12.19 -29.50 18.61
CA PHE A 372 12.72 -29.91 19.90
C PHE A 372 13.12 -31.37 19.77
N SER A 373 14.24 -31.58 19.07
CA SER A 373 14.91 -32.88 18.95
C SER A 373 14.75 -33.61 20.27
N ASN A 374 13.98 -34.71 20.26
CA ASN A 374 13.83 -35.67 21.35
C ASN A 374 14.87 -35.41 22.44
N VAL A 375 14.50 -34.74 23.53
CA VAL A 375 15.45 -34.50 24.61
C VAL A 375 15.83 -35.89 25.12
N ASN A 376 17.00 -36.38 24.69
CA ASN A 376 17.49 -37.73 24.91
C ASN A 376 16.56 -38.89 24.47
N GLY A 377 15.88 -38.78 23.32
CA GLY A 377 15.09 -39.90 22.76
C GLY A 377 13.66 -40.05 23.32
N GLN A 378 13.12 -39.02 24.00
CA GLN A 378 11.81 -39.08 24.64
C GLN A 378 10.81 -38.03 24.09
N THR A 379 9.51 -38.33 24.19
CA THR A 379 8.39 -37.50 23.73
C THR A 379 8.24 -36.22 24.56
N ALA A 380 8.42 -35.06 23.94
CA ALA A 380 8.12 -33.76 24.55
C ALA A 380 6.60 -33.53 24.64
N THR A 381 6.18 -32.70 25.59
CA THR A 381 4.78 -32.27 25.77
C THR A 381 4.66 -30.78 25.52
N VAL A 382 3.52 -30.35 25.00
CA VAL A 382 3.18 -28.94 24.77
C VAL A 382 2.00 -28.58 25.65
N THR A 383 2.11 -27.47 26.38
CA THR A 383 1.02 -26.90 27.16
C THR A 383 0.77 -25.46 26.72
N VAL A 384 -0.50 -25.12 26.49
CA VAL A 384 -0.95 -23.75 26.18
C VAL A 384 -1.73 -23.23 27.37
N ASP A 385 -1.26 -22.17 28.02
CA ASP A 385 -1.86 -21.61 29.26
C ASP A 385 -2.27 -22.70 30.26
N THR A 386 -1.33 -23.62 30.54
CA THR A 386 -1.50 -24.80 31.41
C THR A 386 -2.31 -25.98 30.86
N ASN A 387 -2.97 -25.83 29.70
CA ASN A 387 -3.71 -26.93 29.06
C ASN A 387 -2.79 -27.78 28.16
N PRO A 388 -2.67 -29.10 28.39
CA PRO A 388 -1.87 -29.96 27.54
C PRO A 388 -2.50 -30.16 26.16
N VAL A 389 -1.67 -30.17 25.12
CA VAL A 389 -2.07 -30.40 23.73
C VAL A 389 -1.65 -31.80 23.30
N ALA A 390 -2.60 -32.57 22.77
CA ALA A 390 -2.30 -33.88 22.20
C ALA A 390 -1.50 -33.72 20.90
N LEU A 391 -0.35 -34.39 20.83
CA LEU A 391 0.51 -34.42 19.66
C LEU A 391 0.39 -35.78 18.96
N ASP A 392 0.45 -35.77 17.63
CA ASP A 392 0.48 -36.96 16.80
C ASP A 392 1.86 -37.64 16.80
N SER A 393 1.97 -38.76 16.07
CA SER A 393 3.23 -39.51 15.94
C SER A 393 4.37 -38.74 15.25
N GLN A 394 4.10 -37.58 14.66
CA GLN A 394 5.07 -36.67 14.05
C GLN A 394 5.40 -35.47 14.97
N GLY A 395 4.82 -35.43 16.17
CA GLY A 395 5.01 -34.34 17.13
C GLY A 395 4.19 -33.09 16.80
N LYS A 396 3.10 -33.21 16.04
CA LYS A 396 2.23 -32.09 15.68
C LYS A 396 0.89 -32.15 16.42
N GLY A 397 0.37 -31.01 16.84
CA GLY A 397 -0.94 -30.90 17.48
C GLY A 397 -1.65 -29.63 17.06
N LEU A 398 -2.95 -29.56 17.33
CA LEU A 398 -3.76 -28.38 17.09
C LEU A 398 -4.41 -27.96 18.41
N TYR A 399 -4.36 -26.68 18.74
CA TYR A 399 -5.03 -26.13 19.90
C TYR A 399 -5.92 -24.96 19.52
N THR A 400 -7.22 -25.11 19.71
CA THR A 400 -8.20 -24.02 19.56
C THR A 400 -8.14 -23.13 20.79
N LEU A 401 -7.57 -21.93 20.60
CA LEU A 401 -7.53 -20.91 21.63
C LEU A 401 -8.81 -20.05 21.57
N PRO A 402 -9.63 -20.01 22.63
CA PRO A 402 -10.69 -19.02 22.74
C PRO A 402 -10.10 -17.63 22.95
N ILE A 403 -10.59 -16.65 22.19
CA ILE A 403 -10.16 -15.27 22.30
C ILE A 403 -11.03 -14.58 23.35
N THR A 404 -10.41 -14.11 24.43
CA THR A 404 -11.06 -13.38 25.52
C THR A 404 -10.59 -11.93 25.61
N ALA A 405 -9.72 -11.49 24.69
CA ALA A 405 -9.26 -10.10 24.63
C ALA A 405 -10.44 -9.13 24.44
N THR A 406 -10.49 -8.10 25.28
CA THR A 406 -11.43 -6.97 25.18
C THR A 406 -10.76 -5.74 24.54
N PHE A 407 -11.53 -4.73 24.18
CA PHE A 407 -11.01 -3.51 23.55
C PHE A 407 -9.85 -2.88 24.34
N GLY A 408 -8.75 -2.57 23.64
CA GLY A 408 -7.56 -1.97 24.24
C GLY A 408 -6.75 -2.90 25.15
N THR A 409 -7.13 -4.19 25.23
CA THR A 409 -6.41 -5.20 26.00
C THR A 409 -5.75 -6.21 25.07
N THR A 410 -4.52 -6.58 25.38
CA THR A 410 -3.82 -7.67 24.73
C THR A 410 -4.03 -8.93 25.56
N GLN A 411 -4.61 -9.98 24.97
CA GLN A 411 -4.59 -11.30 25.58
C GLN A 411 -3.21 -11.90 25.35
N VAL A 412 -2.55 -12.26 26.44
CA VAL A 412 -1.23 -12.90 26.40
C VAL A 412 -1.44 -14.40 26.56
N VAL A 413 -0.98 -15.18 25.60
CA VAL A 413 -1.02 -16.64 25.64
C VAL A 413 0.38 -17.19 25.71
N THR A 414 0.59 -18.11 26.63
CA THR A 414 1.88 -18.75 26.87
C THR A 414 1.85 -20.18 26.37
N ILE A 415 2.87 -20.56 25.61
CA ILE A 415 3.07 -21.92 25.12
C ILE A 415 4.38 -22.42 25.69
N ASP A 416 4.29 -23.45 26.52
CA ASP A 416 5.44 -24.11 27.12
C ASP A 416 5.67 -25.46 26.44
N VAL A 417 6.93 -25.71 26.08
CA VAL A 417 7.40 -26.99 25.57
C VAL A 417 8.25 -27.63 26.65
N THR A 418 7.84 -28.82 27.11
CA THR A 418 8.45 -29.50 28.25
C THR A 418 9.01 -30.84 27.81
N ALA A 419 10.26 -31.11 28.19
CA ALA A 419 10.90 -32.40 27.98
C ALA A 419 10.21 -33.48 28.83
N SER A 420 10.43 -34.73 28.48
CA SER A 420 9.84 -35.88 29.17
C SER A 420 10.31 -36.07 30.62
N ASP A 421 11.44 -35.46 31.00
CA ASP A 421 11.94 -35.40 32.38
C ASP A 421 11.27 -34.30 33.21
N GLY A 422 10.34 -33.55 32.62
CA GLY A 422 9.57 -32.49 33.27
C GLY A 422 10.22 -31.10 33.22
N VAL A 423 11.35 -30.93 32.53
CA VAL A 423 12.03 -29.63 32.40
C VAL A 423 11.48 -28.85 31.21
N THR A 424 11.06 -27.60 31.43
CA THR A 424 10.65 -26.69 30.35
C THR A 424 11.84 -26.32 29.47
N VAL A 425 11.75 -26.67 28.19
CA VAL A 425 12.78 -26.47 27.16
C VAL A 425 12.59 -25.11 26.46
N GLY A 426 11.37 -24.59 26.48
CA GLY A 426 11.09 -23.26 25.96
C GLY A 426 9.69 -22.74 26.28
N THR A 427 9.61 -21.45 26.57
CA THR A 427 8.36 -20.68 26.71
C THR A 427 8.24 -19.69 25.56
N TYR A 428 7.03 -19.55 25.02
CA TYR A 428 6.68 -18.65 23.92
C TYR A 428 5.45 -17.83 24.31
N THR A 429 5.45 -16.56 23.97
CA THR A 429 4.39 -15.61 24.32
C THR A 429 3.68 -15.09 23.06
N PHE A 430 2.36 -15.13 23.04
CA PHE A 430 1.52 -14.58 21.99
C PHE A 430 0.72 -13.42 22.56
N ASN A 431 1.07 -12.23 22.13
CA ASN A 431 0.33 -11.01 22.39
C ASN A 431 -0.73 -10.87 21.30
N LEU A 432 -1.93 -11.31 21.61
CA LEU A 432 -3.08 -11.22 20.73
C LEU A 432 -3.85 -9.93 21.01
N THR A 433 -3.95 -9.08 20.00
CA THR A 433 -4.81 -7.90 20.00
C THR A 433 -5.98 -8.16 19.05
N VAL A 434 -7.19 -7.81 19.47
CA VAL A 434 -8.38 -7.94 18.61
C VAL A 434 -8.71 -6.59 17.98
N ASP A 435 -8.84 -6.57 16.66
CA ASP A 435 -9.32 -5.40 15.90
C ASP A 435 -10.83 -5.50 15.67
N PHE A 436 -11.60 -4.73 16.44
CA PHE A 436 -13.05 -4.67 16.34
C PHE A 436 -13.51 -3.69 15.26
N LEU A 437 -14.75 -3.88 14.77
CA LEU A 437 -15.39 -2.85 13.97
C LEU A 437 -15.72 -1.64 14.86
N THR A 438 -15.35 -0.47 14.39
CA THR A 438 -15.56 0.83 15.02
C THR A 438 -16.05 1.81 13.97
N ASN A 439 -16.47 3.01 14.37
CA ASN A 439 -16.86 4.07 13.43
C ASN A 439 -15.76 4.37 12.40
N ALA A 440 -14.48 4.17 12.75
CA ALA A 440 -13.36 4.47 11.88
C ALA A 440 -13.18 3.48 10.71
N ASN A 441 -13.63 2.23 10.86
CA ASN A 441 -13.33 1.16 9.89
C ASN A 441 -14.58 0.46 9.31
N ILE A 442 -15.76 0.60 9.92
CA ILE A 442 -16.94 -0.15 9.49
C ILE A 442 -17.40 0.19 8.07
N ALA A 443 -17.38 1.46 7.67
CA ALA A 443 -17.74 1.87 6.31
C ALA A 443 -16.82 1.24 5.25
N ALA A 444 -15.52 1.19 5.52
CA ALA A 444 -14.56 0.53 4.63
C ALA A 444 -14.80 -0.99 4.54
N ALA A 445 -15.13 -1.64 5.67
CA ALA A 445 -15.45 -3.06 5.70
C ALA A 445 -16.72 -3.38 4.91
N VAL A 446 -17.79 -2.59 5.07
CA VAL A 446 -19.04 -2.73 4.30
C VAL A 446 -18.77 -2.55 2.81
N ASN A 447 -18.08 -1.48 2.41
CA ASN A 447 -17.77 -1.21 1.01
C ASN A 447 -16.95 -2.34 0.37
N ALA A 448 -15.95 -2.86 1.07
CA ALA A 448 -15.14 -3.97 0.57
C ALA A 448 -15.96 -5.26 0.42
N CYS A 449 -16.82 -5.58 1.39
CA CYS A 449 -17.68 -6.75 1.32
C CYS A 449 -18.74 -6.64 0.20
N LEU A 450 -19.37 -5.48 0.03
CA LEU A 450 -20.39 -5.26 -0.99
C LEU A 450 -19.81 -5.10 -2.40
N ALA A 451 -18.53 -4.76 -2.55
CA ALA A 451 -17.84 -4.83 -3.83
C ALA A 451 -17.74 -6.27 -4.36
N GLU A 452 -17.64 -7.25 -3.46
CA GLU A 452 -17.65 -8.68 -3.78
C GLU A 452 -19.07 -9.24 -3.92
N ALA A 453 -19.94 -8.93 -2.95
CA ALA A 453 -21.26 -9.52 -2.81
C ALA A 453 -22.35 -8.45 -2.60
N PRO A 454 -22.72 -7.68 -3.64
CA PRO A 454 -23.57 -6.49 -3.49
C PRO A 454 -25.01 -6.78 -3.05
N ALA A 455 -25.51 -8.01 -3.28
CA ALA A 455 -26.85 -8.41 -2.87
C ALA A 455 -26.88 -9.17 -1.55
N THR A 456 -25.96 -10.11 -1.39
CA THR A 456 -25.97 -11.07 -0.27
C THR A 456 -25.06 -10.66 0.87
N GLY A 457 -24.15 -9.69 0.74
CA GLY A 457 -23.19 -9.38 1.83
C GLY A 457 -22.37 -10.59 2.32
N ASN A 458 -22.42 -11.72 1.62
CA ASN A 458 -21.67 -12.93 1.91
C ASN A 458 -20.42 -12.87 1.04
N CYS A 459 -19.38 -12.28 1.59
CA CYS A 459 -18.13 -11.95 0.93
C CYS A 459 -17.01 -12.91 1.41
N PRO A 460 -16.96 -14.17 0.92
CA PRO A 460 -15.97 -15.15 1.36
C PRO A 460 -14.52 -14.76 1.05
N VAL A 461 -14.26 -14.03 -0.05
CA VAL A 461 -12.91 -13.57 -0.40
C VAL A 461 -12.47 -12.46 0.55
N TYR A 462 -13.33 -11.47 0.80
CA TYR A 462 -13.07 -10.43 1.80
C TYR A 462 -12.90 -11.03 3.20
N ALA A 463 -13.74 -11.99 3.58
CA ALA A 463 -13.61 -12.69 4.86
C ALA A 463 -12.26 -13.42 4.97
N ALA A 464 -11.83 -14.12 3.93
CA ALA A 464 -10.55 -14.82 3.90
C ALA A 464 -9.35 -13.87 3.95
N THR A 465 -9.40 -12.75 3.23
CA THR A 465 -8.27 -11.80 3.14
C THR A 465 -8.19 -10.85 4.33
N SER A 466 -9.33 -10.43 4.87
CA SER A 466 -9.37 -9.54 6.04
C SER A 466 -9.24 -10.31 7.36
N GLY A 467 -9.60 -11.60 7.40
CA GLY A 467 -9.71 -12.39 8.62
C GLY A 467 -11.02 -12.19 9.39
N ARG A 468 -11.92 -11.30 8.94
CA ARG A 468 -13.25 -11.10 9.54
C ARG A 468 -14.19 -12.25 9.17
N PRO A 469 -15.17 -12.60 10.03
CA PRO A 469 -16.22 -13.53 9.62
C PRO A 469 -17.10 -12.91 8.52
N VAL A 470 -18.00 -13.70 7.94
CA VAL A 470 -19.03 -13.18 7.02
C VAL A 470 -19.93 -12.15 7.72
N MET A 471 -20.49 -11.21 6.97
CA MET A 471 -21.16 -10.00 7.50
C MET A 471 -22.23 -10.25 8.57
N SER A 472 -23.00 -11.34 8.45
CA SER A 472 -24.02 -11.71 9.44
C SER A 472 -23.46 -11.90 10.86
N ASN A 473 -22.17 -12.21 10.97
CA ASN A 473 -21.49 -12.55 12.21
C ASN A 473 -20.51 -11.44 12.66
N TRP A 474 -20.57 -10.26 12.04
CA TRP A 474 -19.74 -9.13 12.46
C TRP A 474 -20.15 -8.61 13.85
N ASN A 475 -19.16 -8.42 14.72
CA ASN A 475 -19.34 -7.74 15.98
C ASN A 475 -19.25 -6.22 15.78
N VAL A 476 -20.42 -5.59 15.75
CA VAL A 476 -20.58 -4.14 15.63
C VAL A 476 -20.84 -3.45 16.97
N SER A 477 -20.62 -4.14 18.10
CA SER A 477 -20.96 -3.64 19.44
C SER A 477 -20.19 -2.39 19.87
N ASN A 478 -19.13 -2.01 19.15
CA ASN A 478 -18.33 -0.81 19.39
C ASN A 478 -18.63 0.35 18.41
N VAL A 479 -19.63 0.18 17.55
CA VAL A 479 -20.02 1.19 16.55
C VAL A 479 -21.13 2.03 17.16
N THR A 480 -20.91 3.34 17.27
CA THR A 480 -21.92 4.30 17.74
C THR A 480 -22.60 5.05 16.60
N ASP A 481 -21.96 5.12 15.43
CA ASP A 481 -22.47 5.80 14.24
C ASP A 481 -22.58 4.79 13.10
N MET A 482 -23.82 4.51 12.71
CA MET A 482 -24.17 3.65 11.58
C MET A 482 -24.81 4.43 10.42
N SER A 483 -24.68 5.76 10.42
CA SER A 483 -25.26 6.62 9.39
C SER A 483 -24.76 6.24 7.99
N GLN A 484 -25.67 6.24 7.03
CA GLN A 484 -25.41 5.99 5.60
C GLN A 484 -24.70 4.66 5.26
N MET A 485 -24.58 3.71 6.20
CA MET A 485 -23.71 2.53 6.05
C MET A 485 -24.05 1.67 4.82
N PHE A 486 -25.34 1.54 4.49
CA PHE A 486 -25.85 0.82 3.33
C PHE A 486 -26.59 1.75 2.35
N ALA A 487 -26.33 3.06 2.40
CA ALA A 487 -26.97 4.02 1.52
C ALA A 487 -26.63 3.74 0.04
N GLY A 488 -27.65 3.75 -0.84
CA GLY A 488 -27.52 3.47 -2.26
C GLY A 488 -27.30 2.00 -2.62
N THR A 489 -27.27 1.09 -1.65
CA THR A 489 -27.02 -0.35 -1.89
C THR A 489 -28.30 -1.05 -2.37
N ARG A 490 -28.76 -0.70 -3.58
CA ARG A 490 -30.08 -1.10 -4.12
C ARG A 490 -30.38 -2.60 -4.12
N LEU A 491 -29.35 -3.44 -4.19
CA LEU A 491 -29.47 -4.90 -4.22
C LEU A 491 -29.32 -5.56 -2.85
N PHE A 492 -28.81 -4.84 -1.85
CA PHE A 492 -28.43 -5.39 -0.56
C PHE A 492 -29.65 -5.93 0.20
N ASN A 493 -29.57 -7.19 0.63
CA ASN A 493 -30.60 -7.84 1.42
C ASN A 493 -30.00 -8.96 2.30
N GLN A 494 -28.81 -8.76 2.85
CA GLN A 494 -28.16 -9.73 3.73
C GLN A 494 -28.74 -9.69 5.15
N ASP A 495 -28.94 -10.86 5.75
CA ASP A 495 -29.34 -10.96 7.15
C ASP A 495 -28.26 -10.39 8.08
N ILE A 496 -28.66 -9.35 8.81
CA ILE A 496 -27.89 -8.62 9.83
C ILE A 496 -28.69 -8.50 11.14
N GLY A 497 -29.75 -9.29 11.30
CA GLY A 497 -30.62 -9.26 12.49
C GLY A 497 -29.89 -9.64 13.78
N GLY A 498 -28.77 -10.38 13.66
CA GLY A 498 -27.91 -10.77 14.79
C GLY A 498 -26.96 -9.68 15.31
N TRP A 499 -26.89 -8.51 14.67
CA TRP A 499 -26.01 -7.43 15.09
C TRP A 499 -26.42 -6.82 16.44
N THR A 500 -25.44 -6.54 17.29
CA THR A 500 -25.65 -5.86 18.57
C THR A 500 -25.52 -4.35 18.40
N VAL A 501 -26.64 -3.64 18.40
CA VAL A 501 -26.73 -2.18 18.14
C VAL A 501 -27.00 -1.35 19.40
N THR A 502 -26.73 -1.89 20.59
CA THR A 502 -27.18 -1.30 21.88
C THR A 502 -26.66 0.12 22.13
N ILE A 503 -25.44 0.43 21.69
CA ILE A 503 -24.79 1.74 21.93
C ILE A 503 -24.89 2.70 20.74
N VAL A 504 -25.57 2.32 19.66
CA VAL A 504 -25.68 3.15 18.45
C VAL A 504 -26.51 4.39 18.73
N SER A 505 -25.96 5.56 18.43
CA SER A 505 -26.61 6.87 18.61
C SER A 505 -27.18 7.45 17.32
N ASP A 506 -26.63 7.07 16.16
CA ASP A 506 -27.02 7.57 14.84
C ASP A 506 -27.18 6.41 13.84
N MET A 507 -28.36 6.28 13.23
CA MET A 507 -28.68 5.36 12.13
C MET A 507 -29.24 6.12 10.91
N SER A 508 -28.96 7.42 10.79
CA SER A 508 -29.54 8.27 9.75
C SER A 508 -29.19 7.78 8.35
N GLY A 509 -30.22 7.55 7.54
CA GLY A 509 -30.13 6.99 6.20
C GLY A 509 -29.30 5.71 6.05
N MET A 510 -29.19 4.90 7.11
CA MET A 510 -28.45 3.64 7.07
C MET A 510 -28.84 2.76 5.87
N PHE A 511 -30.13 2.70 5.51
CA PHE A 511 -30.67 1.95 4.37
C PHE A 511 -31.33 2.84 3.30
N ASN A 512 -30.91 4.11 3.19
CA ASN A 512 -31.43 5.02 2.18
C ASN A 512 -31.21 4.46 0.75
N ASP A 513 -32.25 4.39 -0.08
CA ASP A 513 -32.24 3.79 -1.43
C ASP A 513 -31.77 2.31 -1.47
N ALA A 514 -31.78 1.59 -0.33
CA ALA A 514 -31.53 0.14 -0.26
C ALA A 514 -32.79 -0.65 -0.65
N ARG A 515 -33.20 -0.51 -1.92
CA ARG A 515 -34.52 -0.93 -2.44
C ARG A 515 -34.91 -2.39 -2.17
N ALA A 516 -33.94 -3.30 -2.15
CA ALA A 516 -34.16 -4.73 -1.94
C ALA A 516 -34.16 -5.15 -0.45
N PHE A 517 -33.74 -4.27 0.47
CA PHE A 517 -33.55 -4.62 1.86
C PHE A 517 -34.89 -4.90 2.56
N ASN A 518 -35.02 -6.08 3.15
CA ASN A 518 -36.20 -6.54 3.89
C ASN A 518 -35.85 -7.62 4.93
N GLN A 519 -34.65 -7.55 5.52
CA GLN A 519 -34.20 -8.54 6.50
C GLN A 519 -34.67 -8.21 7.91
N ASN A 520 -34.95 -9.25 8.70
CA ASN A 520 -35.54 -9.11 10.02
C ASN A 520 -34.56 -8.46 11.01
N ILE A 521 -34.75 -7.17 11.27
CA ILE A 521 -34.02 -6.37 12.25
C ILE A 521 -34.87 -6.05 13.49
N GLY A 522 -36.04 -6.66 13.64
CA GLY A 522 -36.87 -6.56 14.84
C GLY A 522 -36.17 -6.95 16.16
N PRO A 523 -35.20 -7.89 16.17
CA PRO A 523 -34.42 -8.22 17.36
C PRO A 523 -33.48 -7.12 17.85
N TRP A 524 -33.22 -6.07 17.07
CA TRP A 524 -32.35 -4.98 17.49
C TRP A 524 -32.91 -4.24 18.71
N ARG A 525 -32.02 -3.82 19.62
CA ARG A 525 -32.35 -3.11 20.85
C ARG A 525 -31.44 -1.89 21.03
N PRO A 526 -31.60 -0.83 20.21
CA PRO A 526 -30.77 0.36 20.33
C PRO A 526 -31.20 1.17 21.56
N GLN A 527 -30.33 1.36 22.54
CA GLN A 527 -30.67 2.06 23.81
C GLN A 527 -30.28 3.54 23.80
N ASN A 528 -29.37 3.94 22.90
CA ASN A 528 -28.81 5.28 22.84
C ASN A 528 -29.21 6.03 21.55
N LEU A 529 -30.16 5.50 20.78
CA LEU A 529 -30.50 6.04 19.46
C LEU A 529 -31.14 7.41 19.60
N THR A 530 -30.52 8.41 19.00
CA THR A 530 -31.01 9.80 18.99
C THR A 530 -31.42 10.27 17.59
N ILE A 531 -30.84 9.67 16.55
CA ILE A 531 -31.06 10.05 15.15
C ILE A 531 -31.33 8.80 14.32
N MET A 532 -32.49 8.74 13.66
CA MET A 532 -32.84 7.69 12.68
C MET A 532 -33.52 8.25 11.42
N GLY A 533 -33.37 9.56 11.18
CA GLY A 533 -33.94 10.22 10.00
C GLY A 533 -33.51 9.55 8.70
N SER A 534 -34.43 9.44 7.74
CA SER A 534 -34.23 8.82 6.42
C SER A 534 -33.73 7.37 6.43
N MET A 535 -33.71 6.66 7.58
CA MET A 535 -33.07 5.34 7.69
C MET A 535 -33.58 4.33 6.66
N PHE A 536 -34.88 4.32 6.32
CA PHE A 536 -35.48 3.47 5.29
C PHE A 536 -36.08 4.26 4.13
N GLU A 537 -35.61 5.49 3.90
CA GLU A 537 -36.05 6.28 2.77
C GLU A 537 -35.75 5.55 1.45
N SER A 538 -36.75 5.40 0.59
CA SER A 538 -36.69 4.63 -0.67
C SER A 538 -36.31 3.15 -0.50
N ALA A 539 -36.38 2.57 0.70
CA ALA A 539 -36.23 1.13 0.92
C ALA A 539 -37.53 0.40 0.54
N HIS A 540 -37.82 0.33 -0.77
CA HIS A 540 -39.13 -0.08 -1.29
C HIS A 540 -39.64 -1.43 -0.80
N SER A 541 -38.75 -2.38 -0.48
CA SER A 541 -39.12 -3.73 -0.05
C SER A 541 -39.24 -3.88 1.47
N PHE A 542 -38.83 -2.89 2.26
CA PHE A 542 -38.73 -3.02 3.70
C PHE A 542 -40.12 -3.04 4.36
N ASN A 543 -40.43 -4.12 5.07
CA ASN A 543 -41.69 -4.27 5.81
C ASN A 543 -41.55 -5.24 7.00
N GLN A 544 -40.44 -5.14 7.73
CA GLN A 544 -40.16 -6.00 8.90
C GLN A 544 -40.66 -5.36 10.20
N ASP A 545 -41.15 -6.19 11.11
CA ASP A 545 -41.65 -5.76 12.41
C ASP A 545 -40.52 -5.17 13.27
N ILE A 546 -40.66 -3.88 13.60
CA ILE A 546 -39.76 -3.09 14.44
C ILE A 546 -40.51 -2.46 15.64
N SER A 547 -41.69 -2.99 15.95
CA SER A 547 -42.53 -2.53 17.07
C SER A 547 -41.82 -2.59 18.43
N GLN A 548 -40.83 -3.48 18.55
CA GLN A 548 -40.06 -3.73 19.78
C GLN A 548 -38.82 -2.85 19.94
N TRP A 549 -38.57 -1.92 19.02
CA TRP A 549 -37.49 -0.95 19.17
C TRP A 549 -37.81 0.05 20.27
N ASP A 550 -36.84 0.30 21.15
CA ASP A 550 -36.92 1.43 22.08
C ASP A 550 -36.50 2.69 21.34
N VAL A 551 -37.46 3.57 21.09
CA VAL A 551 -37.24 4.86 20.42
C VAL A 551 -37.45 6.05 21.35
N SER A 552 -37.56 5.79 22.66
CA SER A 552 -37.86 6.82 23.67
C SER A 552 -36.80 7.93 23.72
N THR A 553 -35.57 7.68 23.26
CA THR A 553 -34.47 8.67 23.22
C THR A 553 -34.35 9.41 21.89
N VAL A 554 -35.11 9.00 20.87
CA VAL A 554 -34.95 9.53 19.50
C VAL A 554 -35.50 10.94 19.40
N GLN A 555 -34.72 11.82 18.76
CA GLN A 555 -35.08 13.23 18.52
C GLN A 555 -35.45 13.50 17.06
N PHE A 556 -34.88 12.75 16.11
CA PHE A 556 -35.07 12.99 14.67
C PHE A 556 -35.45 11.69 13.94
N MET A 557 -36.66 11.67 13.37
CA MET A 557 -37.22 10.58 12.55
C MET A 557 -37.77 11.08 11.20
N ASN A 558 -37.37 12.28 10.76
CA ASN A 558 -37.82 12.83 9.48
C ASN A 558 -37.46 11.88 8.33
N GLY A 559 -38.40 11.65 7.43
CA GLY A 559 -38.23 10.79 6.26
C GLY A 559 -38.00 9.31 6.55
N LEU A 560 -38.21 8.83 7.79
CA LEU A 560 -37.85 7.47 8.19
C LEU A 560 -38.35 6.37 7.22
N PHE A 561 -39.59 6.48 6.73
CA PHE A 561 -40.20 5.56 5.75
C PHE A 561 -40.64 6.27 4.46
N TYR A 562 -40.00 7.38 4.10
CA TYR A 562 -40.31 8.11 2.87
C TYR A 562 -40.13 7.20 1.64
N ASP A 563 -41.14 7.04 0.78
CA ASP A 563 -41.13 6.12 -0.38
C ASP A 563 -40.78 4.65 -0.02
N ALA A 564 -41.07 4.23 1.22
CA ALA A 564 -41.06 2.81 1.63
C ALA A 564 -42.37 2.15 1.21
N ARG A 565 -42.46 1.78 -0.07
CA ARG A 565 -43.71 1.45 -0.80
C ARG A 565 -44.52 0.29 -0.25
N VAL A 566 -43.96 -0.54 0.61
CA VAL A 566 -44.65 -1.69 1.21
C VAL A 566 -44.65 -1.67 2.75
N PHE A 567 -44.06 -0.64 3.37
CA PHE A 567 -43.99 -0.56 4.82
C PHE A 567 -45.38 -0.29 5.41
N ASN A 568 -45.87 -1.23 6.22
CA ASN A 568 -47.13 -1.11 6.95
C ASN A 568 -47.11 -1.96 8.23
N GLN A 569 -46.03 -1.85 9.01
CA GLN A 569 -45.91 -2.51 10.32
C GLN A 569 -46.45 -1.62 11.43
N ASP A 570 -46.92 -2.24 12.52
CA ASP A 570 -47.46 -1.50 13.66
C ASP A 570 -46.33 -0.85 14.49
N VAL A 571 -46.29 0.47 14.49
CA VAL A 571 -45.38 1.30 15.29
C VAL A 571 -46.13 2.07 16.39
N SER A 572 -47.39 1.75 16.64
CA SER A 572 -48.17 2.34 17.73
C SER A 572 -47.55 2.17 19.13
N PRO A 573 -46.75 1.12 19.43
CA PRO A 573 -46.09 0.99 20.74
C PRO A 573 -44.92 1.95 20.99
N TRP A 574 -44.45 2.66 19.96
CA TRP A 574 -43.30 3.56 20.08
C TRP A 574 -43.58 4.75 21.02
N ASP A 575 -42.67 4.97 21.97
CA ASP A 575 -42.64 6.21 22.75
C ASP A 575 -41.93 7.30 21.95
N VAL A 576 -42.70 8.21 21.36
CA VAL A 576 -42.20 9.32 20.55
C VAL A 576 -42.13 10.65 21.33
N SER A 577 -42.27 10.61 22.66
CA SER A 577 -42.35 11.82 23.50
C SER A 577 -41.13 12.74 23.40
N ASN A 578 -39.96 12.25 22.99
CA ASN A 578 -38.75 13.05 22.80
C ASN A 578 -38.49 13.49 21.34
N VAL A 579 -39.32 13.05 20.39
CA VAL A 579 -39.15 13.37 18.97
C VAL A 579 -39.47 14.84 18.69
N ARG A 580 -38.60 15.51 17.93
CA ARG A 580 -38.74 16.91 17.54
C ARG A 580 -39.15 17.09 16.08
N ASN A 581 -38.80 16.14 15.21
CA ASN A 581 -39.05 16.22 13.77
C ASN A 581 -39.51 14.88 13.20
N MET A 582 -40.71 14.87 12.59
CA MET A 582 -41.34 13.74 11.91
C MET A 582 -41.69 14.08 10.45
N GLY A 583 -41.13 15.15 9.89
CA GLY A 583 -41.43 15.59 8.54
C GLY A 583 -41.17 14.48 7.50
N GLY A 584 -42.11 14.25 6.59
CA GLY A 584 -42.01 13.25 5.54
C GLY A 584 -41.98 11.78 5.99
N MET A 585 -42.19 11.49 7.28
CA MET A 585 -41.96 10.15 7.85
C MET A 585 -42.68 9.01 7.11
N PHE A 586 -43.93 9.22 6.67
CA PHE A 586 -44.76 8.23 5.98
C PHE A 586 -45.17 8.66 4.57
N ALA A 587 -44.49 9.66 3.99
CA ALA A 587 -44.79 10.12 2.64
C ALA A 587 -44.58 8.98 1.63
N TYR A 588 -45.49 8.84 0.67
CA TYR A 588 -45.46 7.79 -0.36
C TYR A 588 -45.42 6.34 0.18
N SER A 589 -45.79 6.13 1.44
CA SER A 589 -45.91 4.79 2.05
C SER A 589 -47.38 4.38 2.21
N PRO A 590 -47.70 3.07 2.28
CA PRO A 590 -49.06 2.57 2.54
C PRO A 590 -49.37 2.43 4.03
N PHE A 591 -48.66 3.16 4.91
CA PHE A 591 -48.82 3.05 6.35
C PHE A 591 -50.22 3.51 6.81
N ASN A 592 -50.91 2.69 7.62
CA ASN A 592 -52.25 2.99 8.13
C ASN A 592 -52.54 2.40 9.53
N HIS A 593 -51.54 2.29 10.40
CA HIS A 593 -51.74 1.82 11.79
C HIS A 593 -52.07 2.97 12.75
N ASN A 594 -52.81 2.66 13.81
CA ASN A 594 -53.31 3.66 14.75
C ASN A 594 -52.18 4.26 15.59
N ILE A 595 -51.83 5.51 15.29
CA ILE A 595 -50.82 6.32 16.00
C ILE A 595 -51.45 7.44 16.85
N GLY A 596 -52.77 7.41 17.06
CA GLY A 596 -53.48 8.43 17.84
C GLY A 596 -53.06 8.50 19.31
N GLY A 597 -52.39 7.46 19.81
CA GLY A 597 -51.84 7.39 21.16
C GLY A 597 -50.44 7.98 21.34
N TRP A 598 -49.77 8.41 20.26
CA TRP A 598 -48.44 9.01 20.33
C TRP A 598 -48.45 10.36 21.07
N ASP A 599 -47.49 10.53 21.99
CA ASP A 599 -47.22 11.83 22.61
C ASP A 599 -46.34 12.68 21.69
N VAL A 600 -46.98 13.49 20.85
CA VAL A 600 -46.29 14.41 19.92
C VAL A 600 -46.04 15.80 20.51
N GLY A 601 -46.19 15.97 21.83
CA GLY A 601 -46.12 17.28 22.49
C GLY A 601 -44.79 18.03 22.29
N ASN A 602 -43.69 17.34 21.98
CA ASN A 602 -42.39 17.95 21.69
C ASN A 602 -42.07 18.09 20.19
N VAL A 603 -42.96 17.63 19.31
CA VAL A 603 -42.76 17.69 17.86
C VAL A 603 -42.96 19.12 17.36
N THR A 604 -41.98 19.61 16.60
CA THR A 604 -42.01 20.94 15.97
C THR A 604 -42.36 20.90 14.48
N SER A 605 -42.21 19.75 13.81
CA SER A 605 -42.51 19.62 12.39
C SER A 605 -43.08 18.25 12.04
N ILE A 606 -44.20 18.29 11.31
CA ILE A 606 -44.84 17.15 10.63
C ILE A 606 -44.99 17.43 9.12
N GLY A 607 -44.25 18.41 8.59
CA GLY A 607 -44.36 18.81 7.18
C GLY A 607 -44.17 17.62 6.24
N GLY A 608 -45.12 17.42 5.33
CA GLY A 608 -45.11 16.28 4.41
C GLY A 608 -45.30 14.89 5.04
N MET A 609 -45.61 14.76 6.33
CA MET A 609 -45.59 13.46 7.04
C MET A 609 -46.41 12.37 6.34
N PHE A 610 -47.58 12.71 5.78
CA PHE A 610 -48.45 11.81 5.01
C PHE A 610 -48.60 12.24 3.55
N GLN A 611 -47.64 12.99 3.00
CA GLN A 611 -47.69 13.40 1.60
C GLN A 611 -47.81 12.19 0.68
N SER A 612 -48.84 12.18 -0.17
CA SER A 612 -49.18 11.11 -1.11
C SER A 612 -49.37 9.74 -0.44
N ASN A 613 -49.64 9.69 0.87
CA ASN A 613 -50.10 8.48 1.53
C ASN A 613 -51.58 8.25 1.21
N GLY A 614 -51.84 7.44 0.18
CA GLY A 614 -53.18 7.20 -0.33
C GLY A 614 -54.05 6.27 0.51
N VAL A 615 -53.73 5.95 1.77
CA VAL A 615 -54.52 5.01 2.59
C VAL A 615 -54.67 5.42 4.06
N PHE A 616 -53.83 6.33 4.57
CA PHE A 616 -53.86 6.73 5.98
C PHE A 616 -55.18 7.43 6.35
N ASN A 617 -55.86 6.90 7.37
CA ASN A 617 -57.11 7.49 7.88
C ASN A 617 -57.33 7.15 9.37
N GLN A 618 -56.28 7.20 10.19
CA GLN A 618 -56.35 6.88 11.62
C GLN A 618 -56.58 8.14 12.46
N ASP A 619 -57.39 8.02 13.52
CA ASP A 619 -57.73 9.12 14.41
C ASP A 619 -56.49 9.68 15.13
N ILE A 620 -56.15 10.93 14.82
CA ILE A 620 -55.04 11.71 15.39
C ILE A 620 -55.55 13.00 16.07
N SER A 621 -56.85 13.06 16.37
CA SER A 621 -57.49 14.20 17.04
C SER A 621 -56.91 14.50 18.43
N ARG A 622 -56.30 13.51 19.09
CA ARG A 622 -55.77 13.62 20.45
C ARG A 622 -54.34 14.13 20.55
N TRP A 623 -53.69 14.39 19.43
CA TRP A 623 -52.32 14.90 19.40
C TRP A 623 -52.24 16.30 20.00
N ASN A 624 -51.25 16.51 20.89
CA ASN A 624 -50.91 17.85 21.38
C ASN A 624 -50.00 18.55 20.37
N THR A 625 -50.56 19.43 19.55
CA THR A 625 -49.84 20.14 18.48
C THR A 625 -49.30 21.52 18.86
N SER A 626 -49.43 21.92 20.14
CA SER A 626 -49.11 23.28 20.64
C SER A 626 -47.65 23.74 20.45
N ASN A 627 -46.73 22.85 20.09
CA ASN A 627 -45.33 23.13 19.80
C ASN A 627 -44.97 23.02 18.31
N MET A 628 -45.92 22.66 17.45
CA MET A 628 -45.70 22.51 16.02
C MET A 628 -45.56 23.87 15.33
N ILE A 629 -44.54 23.99 14.49
CA ILE A 629 -44.20 25.18 13.72
C ILE A 629 -44.47 24.94 12.23
N SER A 630 -44.31 23.71 11.74
CA SER A 630 -44.45 23.37 10.32
C SER A 630 -45.43 22.20 10.10
N MET A 631 -46.46 22.46 9.27
CA MET A 631 -47.46 21.48 8.82
C MET A 631 -47.65 21.47 7.29
N GLY A 632 -46.84 22.22 6.54
CA GLY A 632 -46.92 22.28 5.07
C GLY A 632 -46.86 20.88 4.43
N SER A 633 -47.71 20.65 3.43
CA SER A 633 -47.91 19.37 2.72
C SER A 633 -48.21 18.16 3.61
N ALA A 634 -48.53 18.32 4.91
CA ALA A 634 -48.66 17.18 5.82
C ALA A 634 -49.63 16.09 5.33
N PHE A 635 -50.69 16.47 4.61
CA PHE A 635 -51.66 15.57 3.98
C PHE A 635 -51.79 15.79 2.47
N GLU A 636 -50.83 16.44 1.80
CA GLU A 636 -50.91 16.69 0.35
C GLU A 636 -51.03 15.35 -0.39
N GLY A 637 -52.11 15.12 -1.13
CA GLY A 637 -52.37 13.86 -1.85
C GLY A 637 -52.80 12.69 -0.97
N ALA A 638 -53.06 12.88 0.33
CA ALA A 638 -53.57 11.86 1.24
C ALA A 638 -55.07 11.59 0.99
N ARG A 639 -55.39 10.95 -0.14
CA ARG A 639 -56.74 10.92 -0.72
C ARG A 639 -57.86 10.55 0.25
N PHE A 640 -57.64 9.58 1.15
CA PHE A 640 -58.67 9.04 2.05
C PHE A 640 -58.67 9.64 3.47
N PHE A 641 -57.82 10.61 3.74
CA PHE A 641 -57.79 11.24 5.06
C PHE A 641 -59.08 12.02 5.33
N SER A 642 -59.78 11.67 6.41
CA SER A 642 -61.12 12.19 6.75
C SER A 642 -61.33 12.32 8.27
N GLN A 643 -60.26 12.47 9.04
CA GLN A 643 -60.34 12.56 10.50
C GLN A 643 -60.58 14.00 10.97
N ASP A 644 -61.31 14.13 12.08
CA ASP A 644 -61.59 15.42 12.69
C ASP A 644 -60.40 15.90 13.54
N ILE A 645 -59.70 16.93 13.07
CA ILE A 645 -58.51 17.51 13.70
C ILE A 645 -58.76 18.94 14.23
N ASN A 646 -60.03 19.28 14.49
CA ASN A 646 -60.43 20.60 15.02
C ASN A 646 -59.83 20.94 16.40
N THR A 647 -59.31 19.93 17.10
CA THR A 647 -58.71 20.00 18.44
C THR A 647 -57.25 20.41 18.42
N TRP A 648 -56.62 20.45 17.25
CA TRP A 648 -55.21 20.85 17.12
C TRP A 648 -55.02 22.33 17.43
N ASP A 649 -54.02 22.61 18.26
CA ASP A 649 -53.48 23.95 18.48
C ASP A 649 -52.50 24.29 17.35
N THR A 650 -52.86 25.28 16.54
CA THR A 650 -52.08 25.75 15.40
C THR A 650 -51.42 27.10 15.62
N SER A 651 -51.51 27.66 16.83
CA SER A 651 -51.11 29.05 17.13
C SER A 651 -49.64 29.36 16.83
N LYS A 652 -48.76 28.35 16.80
CA LYS A 652 -47.32 28.48 16.47
C LYS A 652 -46.97 28.10 15.03
N VAL A 653 -47.93 27.60 14.24
CA VAL A 653 -47.66 27.13 12.88
C VAL A 653 -47.42 28.34 11.97
N THR A 654 -46.32 28.30 11.21
CA THR A 654 -45.91 29.38 10.31
C THR A 654 -46.07 29.05 8.83
N SER A 655 -46.48 27.82 8.47
CA SER A 655 -46.78 27.45 7.08
C SER A 655 -47.74 26.26 7.03
N PHE A 656 -48.78 26.43 6.21
CA PHE A 656 -49.80 25.44 5.86
C PHE A 656 -49.76 25.07 4.37
N ASP A 657 -48.71 25.48 3.66
CA ASP A 657 -48.61 25.37 2.21
C ASP A 657 -48.97 23.97 1.73
N TYR A 658 -49.96 23.86 0.83
CA TYR A 658 -50.42 22.60 0.24
C TYR A 658 -50.88 21.53 1.24
N MET A 659 -51.12 21.84 2.52
CA MET A 659 -51.37 20.84 3.57
C MET A 659 -52.46 19.83 3.18
N PHE A 660 -53.51 20.27 2.49
CA PHE A 660 -54.65 19.43 2.08
C PHE A 660 -54.87 19.36 0.57
N LYS A 661 -53.91 19.84 -0.22
CA LYS A 661 -54.00 19.75 -1.68
C LYS A 661 -54.19 18.29 -2.09
N ASP A 662 -55.10 18.02 -3.03
CA ASP A 662 -55.41 16.67 -3.53
C ASP A 662 -55.97 15.67 -2.48
N VAL A 663 -56.46 16.13 -1.33
CA VAL A 663 -57.26 15.31 -0.40
C VAL A 663 -58.71 15.24 -0.90
N GLN A 664 -59.30 14.04 -0.98
CA GLN A 664 -60.61 13.84 -1.64
C GLN A 664 -61.80 13.69 -0.69
N PHE A 665 -61.58 13.30 0.56
CA PHE A 665 -62.65 12.92 1.49
C PHE A 665 -62.64 13.71 2.81
N MET A 666 -61.97 14.86 2.85
CA MET A 666 -61.86 15.63 4.09
C MET A 666 -63.18 16.32 4.46
N ASN A 667 -63.61 16.15 5.72
CA ASN A 667 -64.85 16.72 6.26
C ASN A 667 -64.64 17.40 7.63
N ALA A 668 -63.40 17.74 7.99
CA ALA A 668 -63.03 18.33 9.28
C ALA A 668 -63.50 19.80 9.42
N ASP A 669 -63.98 20.18 10.61
CA ASP A 669 -64.37 21.55 10.92
C ASP A 669 -63.18 22.38 11.45
N LEU A 670 -62.48 23.06 10.54
CA LEU A 670 -61.24 23.78 10.85
C LEU A 670 -61.45 25.21 11.38
N ARG A 671 -62.69 25.63 11.67
CA ARG A 671 -63.00 27.02 12.11
C ARG A 671 -62.37 27.43 13.44
N ARG A 672 -61.81 26.49 14.19
CA ARG A 672 -61.14 26.71 15.49
C ARG A 672 -59.63 26.91 15.39
N TRP A 673 -59.05 26.74 14.21
CA TRP A 673 -57.61 26.90 14.03
C TRP A 673 -57.21 28.38 14.05
N GLU A 674 -56.23 28.71 14.88
CA GLU A 674 -55.59 30.03 14.91
C GLU A 674 -54.46 30.04 13.89
N VAL A 675 -54.55 30.91 12.87
CA VAL A 675 -53.50 31.10 11.86
C VAL A 675 -52.67 32.32 12.26
N GLY A 676 -51.39 32.11 12.56
CA GLY A 676 -50.49 33.19 12.99
C GLY A 676 -50.29 34.27 11.91
N PRO A 677 -49.98 35.54 12.29
CA PRO A 677 -49.85 36.66 11.34
C PRO A 677 -48.68 36.54 10.35
N THR A 678 -47.78 35.56 10.54
CA THR A 678 -46.63 35.28 9.66
C THR A 678 -46.82 34.01 8.83
N ALA A 679 -47.98 33.35 8.90
CA ALA A 679 -48.23 32.14 8.14
C ALA A 679 -48.49 32.47 6.66
N ASP A 680 -47.66 31.91 5.77
CA ASP A 680 -47.99 31.87 4.35
C ASP A 680 -49.15 30.86 4.18
N ASN A 681 -50.25 31.34 3.61
CA ASN A 681 -51.51 30.61 3.49
C ASN A 681 -51.98 30.58 2.03
N THR A 682 -51.04 30.78 1.09
CA THR A 682 -51.33 31.00 -0.32
C THR A 682 -51.92 29.79 -1.04
N ASP A 683 -51.84 28.58 -0.46
CA ASP A 683 -52.32 27.33 -1.06
C ASP A 683 -52.84 26.30 -0.03
N ALA A 684 -53.45 26.74 1.08
CA ALA A 684 -54.23 25.82 1.94
C ALA A 684 -55.57 25.39 1.29
N ASP A 685 -55.83 25.87 0.08
CA ASP A 685 -57.10 25.75 -0.66
C ASP A 685 -57.27 24.34 -1.24
N THR A 686 -58.41 23.73 -0.91
CA THR A 686 -59.00 22.65 -1.67
C THR A 686 -59.61 23.23 -2.94
N ASP A 687 -58.91 23.16 -4.06
CA ASP A 687 -59.55 23.32 -5.37
C ASP A 687 -60.56 22.17 -5.57
N GLY A 688 -61.83 22.38 -5.18
CA GLY A 688 -62.97 21.55 -5.60
C GLY A 688 -64.05 21.26 -4.56
N GLU A 689 -65.16 22.02 -4.66
CA GLU A 689 -66.55 21.81 -4.16
C GLU A 689 -66.84 21.70 -2.66
#